data_AF-A0A1H6KJY0-F1
#
_entry.id   AF-A0A1H6KJY0-F1
#
_cell.length_a   1.000
_cell.length_b   1.000
_cell.length_c   1.000
_cell.angle_alpha   90.00
_cell.angle_beta   90.00
_cell.angle_gamma   90.00
#
_symmetry.space_group_name_H-M   'P 1'
#
loop_
_entity.id
_entity.type
_entity.pdbx_description
1 polymer ?
#
loop_
_entity_poly.entity_id
_entity_poly.type
_entity_poly.pdbx_seq_one_letter_code
_entity_poly.pdbx_strand_id
1 'polypeptide(L)'
;MKKQFCIWLSLLAVLALAACTNNASITPRTLSAAQDSAAQLLRLDYVSSTDNSARQYFVYLPAGYQQNSSKKWPVMLFLHGNGERGNGLDELDYTLIHGPLYEAWVQKRDLPFIIVVPQLQMFDMGKLPYIANRSPADIPKRLTDGVPPRPQMFASAKPITPAAAVNDMSTVPPLLPDGWERAEQDVLAMLQNVQANYNTDASRLYLTGISYGGFGSWFMASKHPQLFAAVAPVVGWGHPDLMAPIAKAKTPLWVFAAGRDSAINKDYFYPGIETLRQLGHSNVRFSMLEQAEHDAWRQVYAGDDLYSWLLAQQKPVADVAVTVFDQVHVLPMDSNQVLRNQRVLVQGDRIVAVGSAAKLAVPQGATVIDGAGRYLMPGLAEMHGHVPPLADFSGTPARYLDDVLTLYLAGGVTTVRGMLGHDKQLLLKDDIASGKRLGPTLYLAGPSFNQHTVTSTEQARERVRQHKQQGWDLLKIHPGLSLEHYQAIADEAKQQGIDFAGHVPEDVGIEQAILLGSRTIDHLDGYMAALGGFDKELTAADMAPLIALTKSNNIAVVPTQALWETIIGASDATQLQRYDELKYMPARVIAGWQRYVQQPGGAYYSGDTAALHAQNRQRLLRALNDADVTILMGTDAPQLYSVPGLSLRRELPKMAAAGMSNYDILRSGTVLVGEYFADKDHFGQVKAGQRADLLLVEGNPLDNLSVLYQPAGVMVRGQWLSRATLDSKLAEIAAARLAENQQ
;
A
#
# COMPACT_ATOMS: atom_id res chain seq x y z
N MET A 1 18.38 55.60 37.79
CA MET A 1 17.85 56.98 37.99
C MET A 1 16.38 56.89 38.43
N LYS A 2 15.77 58.01 38.83
CA LYS A 2 14.40 58.20 39.39
C LYS A 2 13.31 57.35 38.66
N LYS A 3 12.47 56.54 39.35
CA LYS A 3 11.20 56.85 40.09
C LYS A 3 10.02 57.26 39.17
N GLN A 4 8.72 57.05 39.47
CA GLN A 4 7.92 56.09 40.28
C GLN A 4 6.42 56.56 40.27
N PHE A 5 5.45 55.62 40.30
CA PHE A 5 4.12 55.70 41.00
C PHE A 5 2.87 56.46 40.47
N CYS A 6 1.71 55.91 40.90
CA CYS A 6 0.29 56.38 40.98
C CYS A 6 -0.49 56.76 39.69
N ILE A 7 -1.77 56.40 39.45
CA ILE A 7 -2.99 56.00 40.25
C ILE A 7 -3.95 57.17 40.57
N TRP A 8 -5.27 56.85 40.58
CA TRP A 8 -6.50 57.62 40.87
C TRP A 8 -7.22 58.26 39.65
N LEU A 9 -8.53 58.54 39.63
CA LEU A 9 -9.80 57.87 40.04
C LEU A 9 -10.93 58.94 39.92
N SER A 10 -11.99 58.63 39.16
CA SER A 10 -13.40 59.12 39.26
C SER A 10 -13.77 60.58 39.61
N LEU A 11 -14.67 61.20 38.82
CA LEU A 11 -16.00 61.70 39.28
C LEU A 11 -16.91 62.18 38.13
N LEU A 12 -18.20 62.45 38.42
CA LEU A 12 -19.27 62.77 37.45
C LEU A 12 -19.82 64.21 37.55
N ALA A 13 -20.20 64.78 36.40
CA ALA A 13 -21.40 65.62 36.16
C ALA A 13 -21.80 65.51 34.65
N VAL A 14 -23.05 65.50 34.14
CA VAL A 14 -24.45 65.70 34.59
C VAL A 14 -25.08 67.06 34.19
N LEU A 15 -26.31 67.01 33.60
CA LEU A 15 -27.17 68.10 33.05
C LEU A 15 -26.67 68.79 31.76
N ALA A 16 -27.48 69.29 30.80
CA ALA A 16 -28.88 69.08 30.36
C ALA A 16 -29.10 69.85 29.01
N LEU A 17 -30.18 69.80 28.21
CA LEU A 17 -31.38 68.94 28.11
C LEU A 17 -32.01 69.09 26.69
N ALA A 18 -32.34 68.01 25.97
CA ALA A 18 -33.29 67.97 24.84
C ALA A 18 -33.70 66.52 24.53
N ALA A 19 -34.96 66.24 24.19
CA ALA A 19 -35.46 64.87 24.03
C ALA A 19 -36.45 64.68 22.86
N CYS A 20 -36.27 63.59 22.12
CA CYS A 20 -37.32 62.89 21.37
C CYS A 20 -37.20 61.38 21.64
N THR A 21 -38.34 60.70 21.70
CA THR A 21 -38.51 59.30 22.16
C THR A 21 -38.58 58.32 20.96
N ASN A 22 -38.52 56.98 21.10
CA ASN A 22 -38.62 56.14 22.30
C ASN A 22 -37.87 54.78 22.18
N ASN A 23 -37.46 54.26 23.34
CA ASN A 23 -37.02 52.90 23.71
C ASN A 23 -36.96 51.74 22.67
N ALA A 24 -35.79 51.12 22.60
CA ALA A 24 -35.61 49.65 22.52
C ALA A 24 -34.44 49.24 23.44
N SER A 25 -34.47 48.03 24.01
CA SER A 25 -33.58 47.61 25.11
C SER A 25 -32.17 47.19 24.66
N ILE A 26 -31.17 47.51 25.48
CA ILE A 26 -29.79 47.02 25.32
C ILE A 26 -29.71 45.59 25.86
N THR A 27 -29.59 44.60 24.98
CA THR A 27 -29.08 43.27 25.32
C THR A 27 -27.54 43.27 25.32
N PRO A 28 -26.88 42.50 26.20
CA PRO A 28 -25.43 42.36 26.17
C PRO A 28 -25.01 41.69 24.85
N ARG A 29 -23.98 42.25 24.21
CA ARG A 29 -23.46 41.78 22.92
C ARG A 29 -22.82 40.41 23.10
N THR A 30 -23.56 39.35 22.75
CA THR A 30 -23.02 37.99 22.75
C THR A 30 -21.81 37.90 21.83
N LEU A 31 -20.75 37.24 22.31
CA LEU A 31 -19.71 36.72 21.43
C LEU A 31 -20.38 35.80 20.42
N SER A 32 -20.16 36.03 19.12
CA SER A 32 -20.71 35.17 18.07
C SER A 32 -20.11 33.78 18.22
N ALA A 33 -20.94 32.79 18.56
CA ALA A 33 -20.55 31.39 18.44
C ALA A 33 -20.09 31.12 17.00
N ALA A 34 -18.97 30.41 16.85
CA ALA A 34 -18.61 29.85 15.56
C ALA A 34 -19.72 28.90 15.14
N GLN A 35 -20.26 29.06 13.92
CA GLN A 35 -21.40 28.28 13.48
C GLN A 35 -21.02 26.80 13.37
N ASP A 36 -21.82 25.92 13.96
CA ASP A 36 -21.59 24.48 13.87
C ASP A 36 -21.66 24.04 12.40
N SER A 37 -20.60 23.41 11.88
CA SER A 37 -20.59 22.91 10.50
C SER A 37 -21.70 21.86 10.32
N ALA A 38 -22.68 22.14 9.46
CA ALA A 38 -23.78 21.24 9.21
C ALA A 38 -23.31 19.85 8.71
N ALA A 39 -24.07 18.81 9.06
CA ALA A 39 -23.83 17.46 8.56
C ALA A 39 -23.92 17.42 7.02
N GLN A 40 -23.07 16.61 6.39
CA GLN A 40 -22.88 16.57 4.94
C GLN A 40 -23.16 15.16 4.42
N LEU A 41 -23.62 15.05 3.18
CA LEU A 41 -23.70 13.79 2.44
C LEU A 41 -22.96 13.97 1.13
N LEU A 42 -21.86 13.25 0.98
CA LEU A 42 -20.99 13.29 -0.18
C LEU A 42 -21.27 12.06 -1.05
N ARG A 43 -21.37 12.26 -2.36
CA ARG A 43 -21.21 11.19 -3.35
C ARG A 43 -19.74 11.21 -3.77
N LEU A 44 -19.06 10.07 -3.65
CA LEU A 44 -17.66 9.90 -4.06
C LEU A 44 -17.59 8.91 -5.22
N ASP A 45 -16.84 9.26 -6.26
CA ASP A 45 -16.67 8.44 -7.46
C ASP A 45 -15.65 7.31 -7.23
N TYR A 46 -15.89 6.17 -7.87
CA TYR A 46 -14.94 5.06 -7.99
C TYR A 46 -15.12 4.32 -9.33
N VAL A 47 -14.16 3.48 -9.68
CA VAL A 47 -14.31 2.50 -10.78
C VAL A 47 -14.43 1.12 -10.14
N SER A 48 -15.48 0.38 -10.48
CA SER A 48 -15.74 -0.96 -9.94
C SER A 48 -14.71 -1.96 -10.46
N SER A 49 -14.11 -2.72 -9.55
CA SER A 49 -13.21 -3.83 -9.87
C SER A 49 -13.95 -5.03 -10.47
N THR A 50 -15.26 -5.13 -10.27
CA THR A 50 -16.10 -6.24 -10.75
C THR A 50 -16.44 -6.13 -12.24
N ASP A 51 -16.53 -4.92 -12.79
CA ASP A 51 -16.99 -4.67 -14.16
C ASP A 51 -16.35 -3.46 -14.88
N ASN A 52 -15.37 -2.79 -14.26
CA ASN A 52 -14.67 -1.59 -14.75
C ASN A 52 -15.59 -0.40 -15.07
N SER A 53 -16.80 -0.35 -14.51
CA SER A 53 -17.73 0.78 -14.69
C SER A 53 -17.47 1.90 -13.66
N ALA A 54 -17.68 3.15 -14.08
CA ALA A 54 -17.67 4.30 -13.20
C ALA A 54 -18.95 4.34 -12.36
N ARG A 55 -18.82 4.45 -11.05
CA ARG A 55 -19.89 4.35 -10.05
C ARG A 55 -19.64 5.32 -8.89
N GLN A 56 -20.63 5.46 -8.00
CA GLN A 56 -20.54 6.29 -6.80
C GLN A 56 -20.93 5.51 -5.54
N TYR A 57 -20.46 6.00 -4.39
CA TYR A 57 -20.89 5.58 -3.06
C TYR A 57 -21.14 6.79 -2.16
N PHE A 58 -21.91 6.62 -1.09
CA PHE A 58 -22.18 7.69 -0.14
C PHE A 58 -21.18 7.70 1.02
N VAL A 59 -20.77 8.90 1.42
CA VAL A 59 -20.11 9.18 2.69
C VAL A 59 -20.86 10.28 3.42
N TYR A 60 -21.45 9.94 4.56
CA TYR A 60 -22.02 10.93 5.49
C TYR A 60 -20.93 11.45 6.43
N LEU A 61 -20.87 12.77 6.60
CA LEU A 61 -20.08 13.44 7.61
C LEU A 61 -21.01 14.04 8.69
N PRO A 62 -20.76 13.77 9.98
CA PRO A 62 -21.64 14.21 11.07
C PRO A 62 -21.60 15.73 11.28
N ALA A 63 -22.58 16.22 12.05
CA ALA A 63 -22.59 17.61 12.49
C ALA A 63 -21.31 17.93 13.28
N GLY A 64 -20.76 19.13 13.05
CA GLY A 64 -19.50 19.57 13.66
C GLY A 64 -18.23 18.92 13.11
N TYR A 65 -18.29 18.08 12.07
CA TYR A 65 -17.10 17.41 11.49
C TYR A 65 -15.93 18.36 11.17
N GLN A 66 -16.20 19.55 10.64
CA GLN A 66 -15.16 20.51 10.24
C GLN A 66 -14.65 21.40 11.38
N GLN A 67 -15.26 21.38 12.58
CA GLN A 67 -14.90 22.27 13.68
C GLN A 67 -13.52 21.97 14.28
N ASN A 68 -13.13 20.69 14.31
CA ASN A 68 -11.91 20.23 14.96
C ASN A 68 -11.16 19.24 14.08
N SER A 69 -10.11 19.74 13.43
CA SER A 69 -9.23 18.96 12.54
C SER A 69 -8.36 17.92 13.26
N SER A 70 -8.31 17.89 14.59
CA SER A 70 -7.66 16.81 15.36
C SER A 70 -8.63 15.76 15.90
N LYS A 71 -9.95 16.02 15.87
CA LYS A 71 -10.94 15.02 16.28
C LYS A 71 -10.97 13.89 15.25
N LYS A 72 -10.60 12.67 15.68
CA LYS A 72 -10.86 11.45 14.93
C LYS A 72 -12.28 10.97 15.22
N TRP A 73 -12.95 10.50 14.18
CA TRP A 73 -14.35 10.09 14.18
C TRP A 73 -14.45 8.58 13.92
N PRO A 74 -15.25 7.84 14.71
CA PRO A 74 -15.59 6.45 14.40
C PRO A 74 -16.18 6.31 12.99
N VAL A 75 -15.93 5.17 12.35
CA VAL A 75 -16.39 4.88 10.99
C VAL A 75 -17.40 3.74 11.04
N MET A 76 -18.50 3.84 10.31
CA MET A 76 -19.48 2.78 10.15
C MET A 76 -19.62 2.41 8.67
N LEU A 77 -19.18 1.21 8.31
CA LEU A 77 -19.57 0.59 7.05
C LEU A 77 -20.98 0.03 7.18
N PHE A 78 -21.90 0.49 6.33
CA PHE A 78 -23.26 -0.04 6.25
C PHE A 78 -23.49 -0.77 4.92
N LEU A 79 -23.87 -2.04 5.02
CA LEU A 79 -24.23 -2.88 3.87
C LEU A 79 -25.76 -3.01 3.77
N HIS A 80 -26.33 -2.54 2.66
CA HIS A 80 -27.78 -2.60 2.43
C HIS A 80 -28.28 -4.01 2.01
N GLY A 81 -29.60 -4.16 1.87
CA GLY A 81 -30.28 -5.41 1.54
C GLY A 81 -30.37 -5.67 0.04
N ASN A 82 -31.24 -6.61 -0.37
CA ASN A 82 -31.37 -6.93 -1.80
C ASN A 82 -32.18 -5.88 -2.58
N GLY A 83 -33.03 -5.11 -1.88
CA GLY A 83 -33.93 -4.12 -2.50
C GLY A 83 -33.26 -2.84 -2.96
N GLU A 84 -32.12 -2.48 -2.36
CA GLU A 84 -31.42 -1.22 -2.61
C GLU A 84 -30.20 -1.36 -3.55
N ARG A 85 -30.05 -2.49 -4.25
CA ARG A 85 -29.03 -2.69 -5.31
C ARG A 85 -29.17 -1.67 -6.43
N GLY A 86 -28.12 -1.45 -7.23
CA GLY A 86 -28.26 -0.61 -8.42
C GLY A 86 -27.05 -0.45 -9.32
N ASN A 87 -27.17 0.53 -10.22
CA ASN A 87 -26.10 0.99 -11.10
C ASN A 87 -25.01 1.81 -10.38
N GLY A 88 -25.21 2.21 -9.12
CA GLY A 88 -24.27 3.03 -8.35
C GLY A 88 -24.26 4.51 -8.75
N LEU A 89 -25.23 4.99 -9.53
CA LEU A 89 -25.29 6.36 -10.05
C LEU A 89 -26.58 7.04 -9.59
N ASP A 90 -27.60 7.16 -10.44
CA ASP A 90 -28.93 7.65 -10.04
C ASP A 90 -29.64 6.67 -9.09
N GLU A 91 -29.44 5.36 -9.25
CA GLU A 91 -30.00 4.36 -8.34
C GLU A 91 -29.33 4.35 -6.95
N LEU A 92 -28.20 5.04 -6.75
CA LEU A 92 -27.53 5.10 -5.44
C LEU A 92 -28.46 5.66 -4.33
N ASP A 93 -29.41 6.52 -4.68
CA ASP A 93 -30.37 7.10 -3.73
C ASP A 93 -31.32 6.06 -3.10
N TYR A 94 -31.49 4.86 -3.68
CA TYR A 94 -32.25 3.77 -3.01
C TYR A 94 -31.61 3.35 -1.68
N THR A 95 -30.30 3.55 -1.49
CA THR A 95 -29.62 3.28 -0.22
C THR A 95 -30.02 4.23 0.92
N LEU A 96 -30.73 5.33 0.62
CA LEU A 96 -31.29 6.27 1.60
C LEU A 96 -32.59 5.78 2.25
N ILE A 97 -33.17 4.67 1.78
CA ILE A 97 -34.46 4.16 2.26
C ILE A 97 -34.35 3.57 3.68
N HIS A 98 -33.23 2.92 4.01
CA HIS A 98 -33.06 2.12 5.23
C HIS A 98 -31.68 2.30 5.89
N GLY A 99 -31.56 1.79 7.14
CA GLY A 99 -30.28 1.74 7.86
C GLY A 99 -29.85 3.06 8.53
N PRO A 100 -28.57 3.15 8.93
CA PRO A 100 -28.07 4.28 9.71
C PRO A 100 -27.96 5.57 8.89
N LEU A 101 -27.85 5.50 7.56
CA LEU A 101 -27.84 6.68 6.69
C LEU A 101 -29.22 7.35 6.59
N TYR A 102 -30.30 6.56 6.52
CA TYR A 102 -31.67 7.09 6.67
C TYR A 102 -31.82 7.84 8.00
N GLU A 103 -31.33 7.26 9.10
CA GLU A 103 -31.45 7.84 10.43
C GLU A 103 -30.60 9.14 10.59
N ALA A 104 -29.35 9.15 10.10
CA ALA A 104 -28.45 10.29 10.19
C ALA A 104 -28.81 11.45 9.25
N TRP A 105 -29.23 11.15 8.02
CA TRP A 105 -29.48 12.16 6.98
C TRP A 105 -30.94 12.57 6.89
N VAL A 106 -31.86 11.60 6.78
CA VAL A 106 -33.28 11.84 6.51
C VAL A 106 -34.06 12.11 7.80
N GLN A 107 -33.82 11.33 8.85
CA GLN A 107 -34.34 11.58 10.21
C GLN A 107 -33.45 12.54 11.04
N LYS A 108 -32.35 13.06 10.46
CA LYS A 108 -31.47 14.09 11.05
C LYS A 108 -30.97 13.78 12.47
N ARG A 109 -30.85 12.50 12.86
CA ARG A 109 -30.30 12.14 14.17
C ARG A 109 -28.80 12.43 14.21
N ASP A 110 -28.34 12.92 15.36
CA ASP A 110 -26.92 13.14 15.61
C ASP A 110 -26.24 11.79 15.89
N LEU A 111 -25.80 11.14 14.81
CA LEU A 111 -25.05 9.89 14.86
C LEU A 111 -23.56 10.22 14.67
N PRO A 112 -22.71 10.09 15.70
CA PRO A 112 -21.34 10.63 15.69
C PRO A 112 -20.33 9.73 14.95
N PHE A 113 -20.67 9.31 13.73
CA PHE A 113 -19.88 8.44 12.87
C PHE A 113 -19.71 9.06 11.48
N ILE A 114 -18.58 8.80 10.83
CA ILE A 114 -18.50 8.82 9.37
C ILE A 114 -19.20 7.55 8.88
N ILE A 115 -20.28 7.67 8.11
CA ILE A 115 -21.03 6.50 7.61
C ILE A 115 -20.70 6.30 6.13
N VAL A 116 -20.18 5.13 5.78
CA VAL A 116 -19.81 4.73 4.42
C VAL A 116 -20.87 3.75 3.91
N VAL A 117 -21.53 4.09 2.80
CA VAL A 117 -22.60 3.28 2.20
C VAL A 117 -22.26 2.98 0.73
N PRO A 118 -21.61 1.83 0.44
CA PRO A 118 -21.55 1.29 -0.90
C PRO A 118 -22.95 0.94 -1.43
N GLN A 119 -23.10 0.88 -2.76
CA GLN A 119 -24.22 0.19 -3.40
C GLN A 119 -23.75 -1.11 -4.04
N LEU A 120 -24.35 -2.23 -3.64
CA LEU A 120 -24.14 -3.53 -4.27
C LEU A 120 -24.76 -3.52 -5.68
N GLN A 121 -24.02 -4.09 -6.61
CA GLN A 121 -24.35 -4.07 -8.02
C GLN A 121 -25.57 -4.95 -8.31
N MET A 122 -26.29 -4.65 -9.40
CA MET A 122 -27.53 -5.35 -9.75
C MET A 122 -27.32 -6.84 -10.06
N PHE A 123 -26.22 -7.17 -10.76
CA PHE A 123 -26.00 -8.50 -11.37
C PHE A 123 -27.29 -8.97 -12.09
N ASP A 124 -27.69 -10.24 -11.96
CA ASP A 124 -28.94 -10.75 -12.56
C ASP A 124 -30.21 -10.49 -11.73
N MET A 125 -30.09 -9.86 -10.56
CA MET A 125 -31.19 -9.72 -9.58
C MET A 125 -32.28 -8.72 -10.00
N GLY A 126 -32.03 -7.84 -10.98
CA GLY A 126 -32.94 -6.75 -11.35
C GLY A 126 -34.34 -7.16 -11.83
N LYS A 127 -34.55 -8.44 -12.13
CA LYS A 127 -35.86 -9.02 -12.53
C LYS A 127 -36.75 -9.40 -11.34
N LEU A 128 -36.24 -9.35 -10.11
CA LEU A 128 -37.01 -9.71 -8.90
C LEU A 128 -38.12 -8.66 -8.66
N PRO A 129 -39.39 -9.06 -8.37
CA PRO A 129 -40.51 -8.11 -8.35
C PRO A 129 -40.37 -6.91 -7.41
N TYR A 130 -39.70 -7.06 -6.26
CA TYR A 130 -39.47 -5.96 -5.31
C TYR A 130 -38.31 -5.03 -5.72
N ILE A 131 -37.54 -5.38 -6.74
CA ILE A 131 -36.54 -4.51 -7.39
C ILE A 131 -37.15 -3.92 -8.67
N ALA A 132 -37.77 -4.74 -9.51
CA ALA A 132 -38.35 -4.33 -10.78
C ALA A 132 -39.53 -3.34 -10.66
N ASN A 133 -40.29 -3.39 -9.55
CA ASN A 133 -41.46 -2.53 -9.33
C ASN A 133 -41.20 -1.33 -8.40
N ARG A 134 -39.95 -1.09 -7.97
CA ARG A 134 -39.61 0.04 -7.09
C ARG A 134 -39.63 1.38 -7.85
N SER A 135 -39.86 2.47 -7.12
CA SER A 135 -39.97 3.82 -7.67
C SER A 135 -39.02 4.79 -6.98
N PRO A 136 -38.47 5.81 -7.68
CA PRO A 136 -37.79 6.93 -7.03
C PRO A 136 -38.70 7.74 -6.09
N ALA A 137 -40.03 7.53 -6.14
CA ALA A 137 -40.97 8.08 -5.18
C ALA A 137 -40.94 7.37 -3.80
N ASP A 138 -40.42 6.15 -3.72
CA ASP A 138 -40.27 5.37 -2.49
C ASP A 138 -39.08 5.87 -1.64
N ILE A 139 -38.18 6.64 -2.25
CA ILE A 139 -36.98 7.21 -1.63
C ILE A 139 -37.39 8.37 -0.70
N PRO A 140 -37.14 8.29 0.62
CA PRO A 140 -37.68 9.23 1.58
C PRO A 140 -36.93 10.57 1.52
N LYS A 141 -37.67 11.64 1.21
CA LYS A 141 -37.10 12.98 1.01
C LYS A 141 -36.73 13.64 2.34
N ARG A 142 -35.46 14.01 2.50
CA ARG A 142 -34.98 14.87 3.59
C ARG A 142 -35.64 16.25 3.49
N LEU A 143 -36.38 16.64 4.52
CA LEU A 143 -37.02 17.95 4.61
C LEU A 143 -36.01 19.04 5.00
N THR A 144 -36.25 20.30 4.61
CA THR A 144 -35.45 21.45 5.09
C THR A 144 -35.59 21.59 6.61
N ASP A 145 -36.84 21.65 7.09
CA ASP A 145 -37.22 21.74 8.50
C ASP A 145 -37.92 20.46 8.95
N GLY A 146 -37.75 20.08 10.22
CA GLY A 146 -38.30 18.82 10.76
C GLY A 146 -37.74 17.57 10.07
N VAL A 147 -38.51 16.48 10.11
CA VAL A 147 -38.18 15.15 9.53
C VAL A 147 -39.45 14.55 8.92
N PRO A 148 -39.36 13.70 7.87
CA PRO A 148 -40.53 12.99 7.35
C PRO A 148 -40.99 11.92 8.34
N PRO A 149 -42.28 11.54 8.37
CA PRO A 149 -42.77 10.47 9.23
C PRO A 149 -42.07 9.14 8.91
N ARG A 150 -41.73 8.36 9.95
CA ARG A 150 -41.18 7.00 9.79
C ARG A 150 -42.25 6.07 9.17
N PRO A 151 -41.90 5.17 8.25
CA PRO A 151 -42.81 4.16 7.71
C PRO A 151 -43.42 3.27 8.80
N GLN A 152 -44.64 2.78 8.57
CA GLN A 152 -45.25 1.76 9.42
C GLN A 152 -44.51 0.42 9.27
N MET A 153 -44.23 -0.25 10.40
CA MET A 153 -43.67 -1.60 10.44
C MET A 153 -44.57 -2.61 9.71
N PHE A 154 -43.99 -3.65 9.10
CA PHE A 154 -44.79 -4.70 8.48
C PHE A 154 -45.63 -5.46 9.51
N ALA A 155 -46.95 -5.49 9.29
CA ALA A 155 -47.88 -6.24 10.13
C ALA A 155 -47.91 -7.72 9.72
N SER A 156 -48.07 -8.62 10.70
CA SER A 156 -48.11 -10.05 10.45
C SER A 156 -49.16 -10.75 11.32
N ALA A 157 -50.01 -11.53 10.66
CA ALA A 157 -50.96 -12.42 11.32
C ALA A 157 -50.33 -13.78 11.69
N LYS A 158 -49.04 -14.01 11.39
CA LYS A 158 -48.37 -15.26 11.71
C LYS A 158 -48.21 -15.41 13.24
N PRO A 159 -48.59 -16.56 13.83
CA PRO A 159 -48.21 -16.85 15.21
C PRO A 159 -46.69 -17.01 15.29
N ILE A 160 -46.10 -16.58 16.41
CA ILE A 160 -44.68 -16.84 16.68
C ILE A 160 -44.55 -18.32 17.01
N THR A 161 -43.76 -19.05 16.22
CA THR A 161 -43.40 -20.44 16.52
C THR A 161 -42.12 -20.47 17.36
N PRO A 162 -41.99 -21.41 18.32
CA PRO A 162 -40.70 -21.74 18.91
C PRO A 162 -39.66 -22.04 17.82
N ALA A 163 -38.39 -21.89 18.13
CA ALA A 163 -37.33 -22.39 17.25
C ALA A 163 -37.27 -23.92 17.30
N ALA A 164 -37.00 -24.55 16.17
CA ALA A 164 -36.53 -25.92 16.12
C ALA A 164 -35.16 -26.05 16.82
N ALA A 165 -34.71 -27.29 17.02
CA ALA A 165 -33.34 -27.56 17.45
C ALA A 165 -32.31 -27.02 16.44
N VAL A 166 -31.04 -26.93 16.84
CA VAL A 166 -29.93 -26.45 16.00
C VAL A 166 -29.94 -27.19 14.66
N ASN A 167 -30.24 -26.48 13.58
CA ASN A 167 -30.32 -27.05 12.24
C ASN A 167 -28.93 -27.47 11.75
N ASP A 168 -28.86 -28.62 11.09
CA ASP A 168 -27.70 -28.92 10.25
C ASP A 168 -27.72 -27.99 9.02
N MET A 169 -26.61 -27.27 8.82
CA MET A 169 -26.41 -26.34 7.70
C MET A 169 -25.44 -26.90 6.65
N SER A 170 -25.04 -28.17 6.74
CA SER A 170 -24.14 -28.85 5.79
C SER A 170 -24.60 -28.80 4.32
N THR A 171 -25.90 -28.61 4.08
CA THR A 171 -26.51 -28.49 2.75
C THR A 171 -26.93 -27.06 2.40
N VAL A 172 -26.72 -26.09 3.29
CA VAL A 172 -27.04 -24.67 3.09
C VAL A 172 -25.76 -23.95 2.62
N PRO A 173 -25.75 -23.24 1.47
CA PRO A 173 -24.59 -22.48 1.03
C PRO A 173 -24.13 -21.44 2.08
N PRO A 174 -22.82 -21.28 2.32
CA PRO A 174 -22.32 -20.33 3.33
C PRO A 174 -22.60 -18.84 3.04
N LEU A 175 -22.88 -18.52 1.77
CA LEU A 175 -23.18 -17.18 1.25
C LEU A 175 -24.42 -17.24 0.35
N LEU A 176 -25.09 -16.11 0.19
CA LEU A 176 -26.18 -15.97 -0.79
C LEU A 176 -25.61 -15.73 -2.20
N PRO A 177 -26.28 -16.18 -3.27
CA PRO A 177 -25.84 -15.91 -4.65
C PRO A 177 -25.74 -14.40 -4.94
N ASP A 178 -24.70 -14.02 -5.69
CA ASP A 178 -24.47 -12.63 -6.12
C ASP A 178 -24.46 -11.62 -4.97
N GLY A 179 -23.91 -12.01 -3.83
CA GLY A 179 -23.84 -11.22 -2.61
C GLY A 179 -22.69 -10.21 -2.59
N TRP A 180 -22.36 -9.75 -1.39
CA TRP A 180 -21.34 -8.73 -1.15
C TRP A 180 -19.91 -9.23 -1.42
N GLU A 181 -19.69 -10.55 -1.51
CA GLU A 181 -18.41 -11.15 -1.89
C GLU A 181 -17.97 -10.75 -3.32
N ARG A 182 -18.92 -10.49 -4.23
CA ARG A 182 -18.62 -9.98 -5.58
C ARG A 182 -18.11 -8.53 -5.60
N ALA A 183 -18.24 -7.81 -4.49
CA ALA A 183 -17.85 -6.41 -4.33
C ALA A 183 -16.82 -6.22 -3.18
N GLU A 184 -16.14 -7.30 -2.74
CA GLU A 184 -15.15 -7.26 -1.65
C GLU A 184 -14.11 -6.14 -1.85
N GLN A 185 -13.47 -6.11 -3.03
CA GLN A 185 -12.41 -5.17 -3.34
C GLN A 185 -12.91 -3.72 -3.50
N ASP A 186 -14.11 -3.53 -4.07
CA ASP A 186 -14.76 -2.21 -4.15
C ASP A 186 -14.99 -1.63 -2.75
N VAL A 187 -15.57 -2.43 -1.84
CA VAL A 187 -15.85 -2.01 -0.46
C VAL A 187 -14.57 -1.74 0.34
N LEU A 188 -13.50 -2.53 0.13
CA LEU A 188 -12.19 -2.27 0.72
C LEU A 188 -11.57 -0.98 0.19
N ALA A 189 -11.63 -0.72 -1.12
CA ALA A 189 -11.11 0.50 -1.74
C ALA A 189 -11.85 1.76 -1.24
N MET A 190 -13.18 1.69 -1.08
CA MET A 190 -13.97 2.76 -0.47
C MET A 190 -13.56 3.05 0.98
N LEU A 191 -13.35 1.99 1.79
CA LEU A 191 -12.87 2.15 3.16
C LEU A 191 -11.47 2.76 3.23
N GLN A 192 -10.55 2.31 2.38
CA GLN A 192 -9.19 2.86 2.29
C GLN A 192 -9.21 4.32 1.86
N ASN A 193 -10.01 4.68 0.85
CA ASN A 193 -10.21 6.08 0.44
C ASN A 193 -10.72 6.93 1.60
N VAL A 194 -11.72 6.45 2.36
CA VAL A 194 -12.28 7.19 3.49
C VAL A 194 -11.25 7.33 4.63
N GLN A 195 -10.47 6.28 4.92
CA GLN A 195 -9.41 6.32 5.94
C GLN A 195 -8.22 7.21 5.56
N ALA A 196 -7.92 7.35 4.27
CA ALA A 196 -6.86 8.22 3.77
C ALA A 196 -7.26 9.71 3.74
N ASN A 197 -8.50 10.01 3.32
CA ASN A 197 -8.94 11.38 3.03
C ASN A 197 -9.73 12.06 4.18
N TYR A 198 -10.18 11.30 5.18
CA TYR A 198 -11.02 11.81 6.28
C TYR A 198 -10.43 11.49 7.65
N ASN A 199 -10.87 12.23 8.67
CA ASN A 199 -10.38 12.11 10.04
C ASN A 199 -10.98 10.88 10.76
N THR A 200 -10.62 9.68 10.32
CA THR A 200 -11.14 8.41 10.87
C THR A 200 -10.41 7.96 12.15
N ASP A 201 -11.14 7.37 13.09
CA ASP A 201 -10.59 6.62 14.23
C ASP A 201 -10.35 5.15 13.82
N ALA A 202 -9.09 4.80 13.55
CA ALA A 202 -8.69 3.46 13.13
C ALA A 202 -8.90 2.36 14.20
N SER A 203 -9.19 2.73 15.46
CA SER A 203 -9.59 1.79 16.51
C SER A 203 -11.10 1.50 16.52
N ARG A 204 -11.89 2.29 15.77
CA ARG A 204 -13.36 2.29 15.77
C ARG A 204 -13.94 2.29 14.35
N LEU A 205 -13.51 1.32 13.54
CA LEU A 205 -14.22 0.94 12.33
C LEU A 205 -15.27 -0.15 12.67
N TYR A 206 -16.54 0.13 12.42
CA TYR A 206 -17.66 -0.77 12.67
C TYR A 206 -18.28 -1.25 11.36
N LEU A 207 -18.94 -2.41 11.41
CA LEU A 207 -19.65 -3.02 10.28
C LEU A 207 -21.06 -3.41 10.70
N THR A 208 -22.05 -3.05 9.91
CA THR A 208 -23.44 -3.43 10.13
C THR A 208 -24.20 -3.50 8.80
N GLY A 209 -25.31 -4.23 8.75
CA GLY A 209 -26.05 -4.39 7.49
C GLY A 209 -27.34 -5.16 7.64
N ILE A 210 -28.22 -5.03 6.64
CA ILE A 210 -29.58 -5.60 6.63
C ILE A 210 -29.74 -6.70 5.58
N SER A 211 -30.44 -7.79 5.90
CA SER A 211 -30.80 -8.83 4.93
C SER A 211 -29.54 -9.31 4.17
N TYR A 212 -29.45 -9.15 2.84
CA TYR A 212 -28.22 -9.39 2.05
C TYR A 212 -26.95 -8.74 2.62
N GLY A 213 -27.01 -7.52 3.14
CA GLY A 213 -25.91 -6.87 3.85
C GLY A 213 -25.67 -7.37 5.27
N GLY A 214 -26.64 -8.04 5.88
CA GLY A 214 -26.44 -8.85 7.08
C GLY A 214 -25.56 -10.06 6.78
N PHE A 215 -25.83 -10.77 5.68
CA PHE A 215 -24.97 -11.85 5.16
C PHE A 215 -23.59 -11.31 4.75
N GLY A 216 -23.54 -10.16 4.06
CA GLY A 216 -22.31 -9.44 3.74
C GLY A 216 -21.51 -9.02 4.98
N SER A 217 -22.19 -8.71 6.10
CA SER A 217 -21.53 -8.39 7.37
C SER A 217 -20.81 -9.61 7.95
N TRP A 218 -21.40 -10.80 7.87
CA TRP A 218 -20.73 -12.04 8.24
C TRP A 218 -19.55 -12.37 7.32
N PHE A 219 -19.70 -12.19 6.02
CA PHE A 219 -18.63 -12.40 5.04
C PHE A 219 -17.43 -11.50 5.30
N MET A 220 -17.64 -10.17 5.35
CA MET A 220 -16.55 -9.20 5.56
C MET A 220 -15.88 -9.38 6.92
N ALA A 221 -16.63 -9.71 7.97
CA ALA A 221 -16.08 -10.05 9.28
C ALA A 221 -15.25 -11.34 9.25
N SER A 222 -15.60 -12.31 8.43
CA SER A 222 -14.84 -13.57 8.30
C SER A 222 -13.59 -13.44 7.45
N LYS A 223 -13.66 -12.69 6.34
CA LYS A 223 -12.52 -12.42 5.45
C LYS A 223 -11.51 -11.45 6.06
N HIS A 224 -12.00 -10.41 6.74
CA HIS A 224 -11.17 -9.34 7.29
C HIS A 224 -11.40 -9.16 8.80
N PRO A 225 -11.20 -10.23 9.62
CA PRO A 225 -11.57 -10.24 11.04
C PRO A 225 -10.76 -9.25 11.90
N GLN A 226 -9.68 -8.68 11.35
CA GLN A 226 -8.83 -7.68 11.97
C GLN A 226 -9.22 -6.22 11.63
N LEU A 227 -10.16 -5.98 10.70
CA LEU A 227 -10.58 -4.60 10.37
C LEU A 227 -11.54 -4.01 11.42
N PHE A 228 -12.51 -4.81 11.88
CA PHE A 228 -13.67 -4.30 12.59
C PHE A 228 -13.53 -4.33 14.11
N ALA A 229 -13.88 -3.22 14.75
CA ALA A 229 -14.00 -3.06 16.20
C ALA A 229 -15.26 -3.72 16.77
N ALA A 230 -16.31 -3.82 15.95
CA ALA A 230 -17.56 -4.50 16.25
C ALA A 230 -18.32 -4.79 14.95
N VAL A 231 -19.14 -5.85 14.98
CA VAL A 231 -19.97 -6.26 13.84
C VAL A 231 -21.41 -6.48 14.33
N ALA A 232 -22.38 -5.89 13.61
CA ALA A 232 -23.80 -5.99 13.93
C ALA A 232 -24.64 -6.43 12.71
N PRO A 233 -24.77 -7.73 12.43
CA PRO A 233 -25.64 -8.26 11.37
C PRO A 233 -27.12 -8.17 11.78
N VAL A 234 -27.96 -7.60 10.91
CA VAL A 234 -29.40 -7.42 11.14
C VAL A 234 -30.21 -8.22 10.12
N VAL A 235 -31.04 -9.13 10.60
CA VAL A 235 -31.85 -10.10 9.82
C VAL A 235 -31.07 -10.85 8.73
N GLY A 236 -29.80 -11.15 8.99
CA GLY A 236 -28.98 -12.08 8.22
C GLY A 236 -28.27 -13.05 9.16
N TRP A 237 -28.49 -14.37 8.97
CA TRP A 237 -27.78 -15.41 9.71
C TRP A 237 -26.34 -15.57 9.18
N GLY A 238 -25.47 -16.16 9.99
CA GLY A 238 -24.08 -16.44 9.61
C GLY A 238 -23.84 -17.95 9.59
N HIS A 239 -23.27 -18.45 8.50
CA HIS A 239 -22.97 -19.88 8.37
C HIS A 239 -21.82 -20.32 9.27
N PRO A 240 -21.86 -21.52 9.89
CA PRO A 240 -20.76 -22.08 10.69
C PRO A 240 -19.37 -21.94 10.08
N ASP A 241 -19.21 -22.11 8.76
CA ASP A 241 -17.92 -22.04 8.06
C ASP A 241 -17.24 -20.67 8.19
N LEU A 242 -18.02 -19.60 8.34
CA LEU A 242 -17.54 -18.23 8.49
C LEU A 242 -16.99 -17.93 9.90
N MET A 243 -17.18 -18.83 10.87
CA MET A 243 -17.02 -18.51 12.29
C MET A 243 -15.59 -18.61 12.81
N ALA A 244 -14.74 -19.46 12.22
CA ALA A 244 -13.37 -19.68 12.71
C ALA A 244 -12.47 -18.41 12.69
N PRO A 245 -12.45 -17.59 11.63
CA PRO A 245 -11.67 -16.34 11.65
C PRO A 245 -12.19 -15.32 12.66
N ILE A 246 -13.52 -15.20 12.80
CA ILE A 246 -14.18 -14.26 13.72
C ILE A 246 -13.91 -14.66 15.17
N ALA A 247 -14.06 -15.95 15.50
CA ALA A 247 -13.77 -16.49 16.82
C ALA A 247 -12.29 -16.39 17.20
N LYS A 248 -11.38 -16.38 16.21
CA LYS A 248 -9.93 -16.15 16.42
C LYS A 248 -9.61 -14.69 16.75
N ALA A 249 -10.28 -13.73 16.12
CA ALA A 249 -10.09 -12.30 16.39
C ALA A 249 -10.86 -11.78 17.62
N LYS A 250 -11.82 -12.56 18.15
CA LYS A 250 -12.69 -12.19 19.28
C LYS A 250 -13.51 -10.92 19.02
N THR A 251 -13.82 -10.64 17.76
CA THR A 251 -14.58 -9.46 17.31
C THR A 251 -15.93 -9.37 18.03
N PRO A 252 -16.24 -8.28 18.74
CA PRO A 252 -17.55 -8.07 19.37
C PRO A 252 -18.68 -8.19 18.36
N LEU A 253 -19.67 -9.03 18.68
CA LEU A 253 -20.83 -9.28 17.82
C LEU A 253 -22.13 -8.91 18.52
N TRP A 254 -23.03 -8.22 17.81
CA TRP A 254 -24.45 -8.13 18.20
C TRP A 254 -25.34 -8.50 17.01
N VAL A 255 -25.88 -9.72 17.05
CA VAL A 255 -26.70 -10.32 16.00
C VAL A 255 -28.18 -10.09 16.29
N PHE A 256 -28.91 -9.55 15.32
CA PHE A 256 -30.34 -9.27 15.42
C PHE A 256 -31.15 -10.16 14.46
N ALA A 257 -32.15 -10.85 15.00
CA ALA A 257 -33.11 -11.66 14.26
C ALA A 257 -34.56 -11.16 14.50
N ALA A 258 -35.50 -11.53 13.64
CA ALA A 258 -36.90 -11.14 13.72
C ALA A 258 -37.80 -12.38 13.90
N GLY A 259 -38.72 -12.33 14.87
CA GLY A 259 -39.43 -13.53 15.35
C GLY A 259 -40.55 -14.03 14.43
N ARG A 260 -41.06 -13.19 13.53
CA ARG A 260 -42.07 -13.55 12.51
C ARG A 260 -41.53 -13.59 11.08
N ASP A 261 -40.24 -13.31 10.88
CA ASP A 261 -39.62 -13.03 9.58
C ASP A 261 -40.12 -13.96 8.46
N SER A 262 -40.82 -13.34 7.50
CA SER A 262 -41.42 -14.02 6.35
C SER A 262 -40.46 -14.31 5.20
N ALA A 263 -39.24 -13.77 5.22
CA ALA A 263 -38.23 -13.94 4.18
C ALA A 263 -37.03 -14.79 4.64
N ILE A 264 -36.62 -14.70 5.91
CA ILE A 264 -35.44 -15.37 6.46
C ILE A 264 -35.82 -16.34 7.58
N ASN A 265 -35.35 -17.59 7.49
CA ASN A 265 -35.58 -18.58 8.55
C ASN A 265 -34.82 -18.18 9.84
N LYS A 266 -35.56 -17.77 10.86
CA LYS A 266 -35.05 -17.43 12.20
C LYS A 266 -34.25 -18.56 12.87
N ASP A 267 -34.50 -19.82 12.49
CA ASP A 267 -33.85 -20.98 13.10
C ASP A 267 -32.44 -21.26 12.53
N TYR A 268 -32.02 -20.54 11.48
CA TYR A 268 -30.66 -20.58 10.93
C TYR A 268 -29.68 -19.62 11.65
N PHE A 269 -30.14 -18.79 12.59
CA PHE A 269 -29.24 -17.94 13.38
C PHE A 269 -28.47 -18.71 14.47
N TYR A 270 -29.06 -19.81 14.97
CA TYR A 270 -28.47 -20.57 16.09
C TYR A 270 -27.18 -21.33 15.76
N PRO A 271 -27.04 -22.04 14.62
CA PRO A 271 -25.84 -22.84 14.35
C PRO A 271 -24.54 -22.02 14.35
N GLY A 272 -24.50 -20.89 13.65
CA GLY A 272 -23.31 -20.02 13.61
C GLY A 272 -22.92 -19.47 14.99
N ILE A 273 -23.91 -19.04 15.79
CA ILE A 273 -23.69 -18.54 17.16
C ILE A 273 -23.17 -19.66 18.08
N GLU A 274 -23.70 -20.87 17.94
CA GLU A 274 -23.23 -22.04 18.68
C GLU A 274 -21.81 -22.46 18.26
N THR A 275 -21.47 -22.40 16.97
CA THR A 275 -20.10 -22.62 16.48
C THR A 275 -19.12 -21.59 17.05
N LEU A 276 -19.48 -20.30 17.11
CA LEU A 276 -18.65 -19.27 17.78
C LEU A 276 -18.41 -19.61 19.26
N ARG A 277 -19.45 -20.05 19.97
CA ARG A 277 -19.37 -20.47 21.37
C ARG A 277 -18.45 -21.67 21.56
N GLN A 278 -18.53 -22.67 20.69
CA GLN A 278 -17.66 -23.86 20.69
C GLN A 278 -16.20 -23.51 20.39
N LEU A 279 -15.97 -22.52 19.52
CA LEU A 279 -14.64 -21.93 19.25
C LEU A 279 -14.17 -20.95 20.36
N GLY A 280 -14.83 -20.95 21.51
CA GLY A 280 -14.47 -20.16 22.68
C GLY A 280 -14.62 -18.65 22.46
N HIS A 281 -15.52 -18.20 21.58
CA HIS A 281 -15.87 -16.79 21.46
C HIS A 281 -17.17 -16.50 22.20
N SER A 282 -17.06 -15.76 23.31
CA SER A 282 -18.16 -15.46 24.23
C SER A 282 -18.69 -14.02 24.12
N ASN A 283 -18.00 -13.12 23.41
CA ASN A 283 -18.47 -11.74 23.20
C ASN A 283 -19.42 -11.67 21.99
N VAL A 284 -20.53 -12.42 22.09
CA VAL A 284 -21.58 -12.56 21.08
C VAL A 284 -22.93 -12.30 21.75
N ARG A 285 -23.52 -11.14 21.47
CA ARG A 285 -24.88 -10.80 21.90
C ARG A 285 -25.87 -11.20 20.80
N PHE A 286 -26.96 -11.85 21.19
CA PHE A 286 -28.08 -12.18 20.30
C PHE A 286 -29.33 -11.42 20.75
N SER A 287 -30.21 -11.05 19.81
CA SER A 287 -31.49 -10.42 20.11
C SER A 287 -32.54 -10.80 19.08
N MET A 288 -33.62 -11.44 19.54
CA MET A 288 -34.79 -11.78 18.74
C MET A 288 -35.86 -10.71 18.94
N LEU A 289 -36.18 -9.95 17.89
CA LEU A 289 -37.30 -9.01 17.90
C LEU A 289 -38.58 -9.82 17.63
N GLU A 290 -39.10 -10.46 18.68
CA GLU A 290 -40.15 -11.49 18.61
C GLU A 290 -41.36 -11.11 17.75
N GLN A 291 -41.85 -9.88 17.90
CA GLN A 291 -43.07 -9.42 17.23
C GLN A 291 -42.84 -8.96 15.78
N ALA A 292 -41.58 -8.74 15.38
CA ALA A 292 -41.23 -8.10 14.12
C ALA A 292 -41.18 -9.08 12.94
N GLU A 293 -41.51 -8.55 11.76
CA GLU A 293 -41.29 -9.14 10.44
C GLU A 293 -39.89 -8.78 9.91
N HIS A 294 -39.62 -9.10 8.64
CA HIS A 294 -38.32 -8.86 8.00
C HIS A 294 -37.80 -7.42 8.18
N ASP A 295 -38.67 -6.41 8.17
CA ASP A 295 -38.30 -4.99 8.30
C ASP A 295 -37.87 -4.55 9.73
N ALA A 296 -37.64 -5.50 10.64
CA ALA A 296 -37.12 -5.29 11.99
C ALA A 296 -35.90 -4.36 12.09
N TRP A 297 -35.11 -4.22 11.02
CA TRP A 297 -34.03 -3.23 10.94
C TRP A 297 -34.50 -1.81 11.24
N ARG A 298 -35.73 -1.44 10.84
CA ARG A 298 -36.32 -0.13 11.12
C ARG A 298 -36.38 0.14 12.62
N GLN A 299 -36.72 -0.87 13.44
CA GLN A 299 -36.69 -0.75 14.90
C GLN A 299 -35.25 -0.72 15.43
N VAL A 300 -34.35 -1.56 14.91
CA VAL A 300 -32.95 -1.65 15.38
C VAL A 300 -32.18 -0.35 15.16
N TYR A 301 -32.22 0.23 13.94
CA TYR A 301 -31.52 1.49 13.66
C TYR A 301 -32.24 2.71 14.22
N ALA A 302 -33.55 2.65 14.49
CA ALA A 302 -34.30 3.75 15.10
C ALA A 302 -34.02 3.99 16.59
N GLY A 303 -33.49 2.99 17.30
CA GLY A 303 -33.07 3.09 18.71
C GLY A 303 -31.64 3.63 18.87
N ASP A 304 -31.25 3.93 20.11
CA ASP A 304 -29.89 4.39 20.45
C ASP A 304 -28.96 3.26 20.93
N ASP A 305 -29.52 2.11 21.32
CA ASP A 305 -28.77 1.00 21.93
C ASP A 305 -27.65 0.46 21.03
N LEU A 306 -27.92 0.30 19.72
CA LEU A 306 -26.94 -0.20 18.76
C LEU A 306 -25.76 0.77 18.65
N TYR A 307 -26.03 2.07 18.44
CA TYR A 307 -24.98 3.08 18.33
C TYR A 307 -24.17 3.22 19.63
N SER A 308 -24.84 3.16 20.78
CA SER A 308 -24.20 3.21 22.09
C SER A 308 -23.32 1.98 22.35
N TRP A 309 -23.78 0.78 21.97
CA TRP A 309 -22.99 -0.44 22.04
C TRP A 309 -21.77 -0.38 21.11
N LEU A 310 -21.95 0.06 19.86
CA LEU A 310 -20.87 0.25 18.90
C LEU A 310 -19.82 1.23 19.45
N LEU A 311 -20.21 2.41 19.90
CA LEU A 311 -19.30 3.42 20.48
C LEU A 311 -18.57 2.93 21.75
N ALA A 312 -19.19 2.05 22.52
CA ALA A 312 -18.55 1.37 23.64
C ALA A 312 -17.55 0.27 23.20
N GLN A 313 -17.65 -0.22 21.95
CA GLN A 313 -16.64 -1.09 21.37
C GLN A 313 -15.52 -0.26 20.76
N GLN A 314 -14.30 -0.71 20.98
CA GLN A 314 -13.12 -0.33 20.23
C GLN A 314 -12.32 -1.61 20.02
N LYS A 315 -11.60 -1.72 18.90
CA LYS A 315 -10.50 -2.68 18.84
C LYS A 315 -9.60 -2.41 20.04
N PRO A 316 -8.95 -3.42 20.62
CA PRO A 316 -7.72 -3.16 21.35
C PRO A 316 -6.85 -2.30 20.43
N VAL A 317 -6.61 -1.06 20.84
CA VAL A 317 -5.38 -0.39 20.45
C VAL A 317 -4.31 -1.19 21.18
N ALA A 318 -3.83 -2.26 20.52
CA ALA A 318 -2.44 -2.60 20.67
C ALA A 318 -1.71 -1.29 20.34
N ASP A 319 -1.02 -0.71 21.32
CA ASP A 319 -0.22 0.50 21.13
C ASP A 319 0.60 0.26 19.87
N VAL A 320 0.28 0.98 18.78
CA VAL A 320 0.68 0.56 17.43
C VAL A 320 2.16 0.87 17.31
N ALA A 321 2.98 -0.12 17.69
CA ALA A 321 4.15 0.11 18.54
C ALA A 321 5.05 1.23 18.01
N VAL A 322 4.87 2.44 18.54
CA VAL A 322 5.45 3.62 17.92
C VAL A 322 6.96 3.51 18.06
N THR A 323 7.63 3.29 16.93
CA THR A 323 9.07 3.16 16.92
C THR A 323 9.65 4.54 16.66
N VAL A 324 10.50 4.99 17.59
CA VAL A 324 11.01 6.35 17.64
C VAL A 324 12.51 6.31 17.45
N PHE A 325 12.98 6.74 16.28
CA PHE A 325 14.38 7.09 16.13
C PHE A 325 14.62 8.42 16.82
N ASP A 326 15.40 8.43 17.90
CA ASP A 326 15.67 9.63 18.68
C ASP A 326 17.02 10.26 18.36
N GLN A 327 17.08 11.60 18.41
CA GLN A 327 18.26 12.45 18.24
C GLN A 327 19.06 12.23 16.93
N VAL A 328 18.47 11.53 15.96
CA VAL A 328 19.04 11.25 14.63
C VAL A 328 19.37 12.50 13.83
N HIS A 329 20.32 12.36 12.92
CA HIS A 329 20.56 13.29 11.83
C HIS A 329 19.86 12.79 10.56
N VAL A 330 18.72 13.37 10.22
CA VAL A 330 17.90 12.92 9.09
C VAL A 330 18.42 13.47 7.78
N LEU A 331 18.61 12.58 6.79
CA LEU A 331 18.70 12.94 5.38
C LEU A 331 17.29 12.72 4.77
N PRO A 332 16.53 13.78 4.47
CA PRO A 332 15.15 13.64 4.02
C PRO A 332 15.03 13.09 2.59
N MET A 333 16.08 13.24 1.78
CA MET A 333 16.16 12.94 0.34
C MET A 333 15.22 13.76 -0.58
N ASP A 334 14.47 14.72 -0.04
CA ASP A 334 13.87 15.81 -0.83
C ASP A 334 14.83 17.00 -1.05
N SER A 335 15.99 16.99 -0.39
CA SER A 335 16.97 18.08 -0.38
C SER A 335 18.36 17.60 0.05
N ASN A 336 19.42 18.25 -0.45
CA ASN A 336 20.81 17.98 -0.07
C ASN A 336 21.17 18.65 1.26
N GLN A 337 20.39 18.35 2.31
CA GLN A 337 20.56 18.91 3.65
C GLN A 337 20.48 17.81 4.71
N VAL A 338 21.27 17.96 5.77
CA VAL A 338 21.19 17.09 6.95
C VAL A 338 20.42 17.80 8.05
N LEU A 339 19.20 17.33 8.31
CA LEU A 339 18.37 17.81 9.42
C LEU A 339 18.93 17.25 10.73
N ARG A 340 19.67 18.07 11.48
CA ARG A 340 20.32 17.67 12.75
C ARG A 340 19.31 17.54 13.89
N ASN A 341 19.58 16.62 14.82
CA ASN A 341 18.86 16.43 16.10
C ASN A 341 17.33 16.34 15.93
N GLN A 342 16.89 15.49 15.00
CA GLN A 342 15.49 15.17 14.74
C GLN A 342 15.05 13.96 15.55
N ARG A 343 13.74 13.76 15.58
CA ARG A 343 13.05 12.57 16.06
C ARG A 343 12.10 12.12 14.95
N VAL A 344 12.09 10.82 14.65
CA VAL A 344 11.23 10.23 13.61
C VAL A 344 10.33 9.19 14.26
N LEU A 345 9.02 9.40 14.16
CA LEU A 345 7.99 8.49 14.68
C LEU A 345 7.47 7.62 13.54
N VAL A 346 7.55 6.32 13.72
CA VAL A 346 6.99 5.28 12.83
C VAL A 346 5.84 4.58 13.56
N GLN A 347 4.72 4.39 12.87
CA GLN A 347 3.53 3.71 13.38
C GLN A 347 2.98 2.79 12.29
N GLY A 348 2.87 1.49 12.57
CA GLY A 348 2.61 0.50 11.53
C GLY A 348 3.77 0.50 10.52
N ASP A 349 3.46 0.50 9.23
CA ASP A 349 4.46 0.57 8.16
C ASP A 349 4.80 2.00 7.71
N ARG A 350 4.26 3.05 8.35
CA ARG A 350 4.39 4.45 7.89
C ARG A 350 5.14 5.34 8.88
N ILE A 351 5.86 6.33 8.34
CA ILE A 351 6.38 7.47 9.09
C ILE A 351 5.20 8.41 9.38
N VAL A 352 4.90 8.68 10.65
CA VAL A 352 3.79 9.57 11.06
C VAL A 352 4.24 10.97 11.44
N ALA A 353 5.49 11.15 11.88
CA ALA A 353 6.04 12.48 12.13
C ALA A 353 7.57 12.51 12.00
N VAL A 354 8.09 13.65 11.54
CA VAL A 354 9.51 14.02 11.52
C VAL A 354 9.61 15.43 12.08
N GLY A 355 10.53 15.68 13.01
CA GLY A 355 10.76 17.02 13.54
C GLY A 355 11.81 17.06 14.64
N SER A 356 12.22 18.25 15.07
CA SER A 356 13.27 18.42 16.08
C SER A 356 12.93 17.67 17.38
N ALA A 357 13.91 16.91 17.91
CA ALA A 357 13.76 16.12 19.14
C ALA A 357 13.43 16.97 20.39
N ALA A 358 13.70 18.28 20.34
CA ALA A 358 13.34 19.24 21.38
C ALA A 358 11.88 19.75 21.29
N LYS A 359 11.14 19.40 20.23
CA LYS A 359 9.76 19.86 19.98
C LYS A 359 8.76 18.71 19.82
N LEU A 360 9.13 17.68 19.07
CA LEU A 360 8.31 16.49 18.84
C LEU A 360 8.51 15.50 19.99
N ALA A 361 7.49 15.24 20.81
CA ALA A 361 7.62 14.38 21.99
C ALA A 361 7.83 12.89 21.64
N VAL A 362 8.39 12.12 22.57
CA VAL A 362 8.35 10.63 22.53
C VAL A 362 6.98 10.19 23.09
N PRO A 363 6.17 9.41 22.35
CA PRO A 363 4.92 8.87 22.90
C PRO A 363 5.19 7.87 24.04
N GLN A 364 4.25 7.79 25.00
CA GLN A 364 4.32 6.78 26.05
C GLN A 364 4.23 5.37 25.45
N GLY A 365 5.04 4.43 25.94
CA GLY A 365 5.09 3.05 25.42
C GLY A 365 5.87 2.88 24.11
N ALA A 366 6.46 3.94 23.55
CA ALA A 366 7.23 3.88 22.31
C ALA A 366 8.52 3.05 22.43
N THR A 367 8.85 2.30 21.37
CA THR A 367 10.15 1.63 21.19
C THR A 367 11.17 2.67 20.74
N VAL A 368 12.06 3.11 21.63
CA VAL A 368 13.08 4.11 21.29
C VAL A 368 14.34 3.43 20.72
N ILE A 369 14.74 3.87 19.53
CA ILE A 369 16.02 3.56 18.89
C ILE A 369 16.93 4.77 19.08
N ASP A 370 18.07 4.57 19.75
CA ASP A 370 19.07 5.62 19.96
C ASP A 370 19.84 5.91 18.65
N GLY A 371 19.61 7.11 18.12
CA GLY A 371 20.27 7.66 16.95
C GLY A 371 21.22 8.82 17.26
N ALA A 372 21.64 9.04 18.51
CA ALA A 372 22.55 10.11 18.86
C ALA A 372 23.87 10.03 18.06
N GLY A 373 24.17 11.08 17.28
CA GLY A 373 25.33 11.14 16.37
C GLY A 373 25.19 10.33 15.08
N ARG A 374 24.17 9.47 14.96
CA ARG A 374 23.88 8.63 13.80
C ARG A 374 23.04 9.36 12.75
N TYR A 375 23.12 8.88 11.52
CA TYR A 375 22.41 9.43 10.39
C TYR A 375 21.31 8.46 9.94
N LEU A 376 20.10 8.99 9.71
CA LEU A 376 18.92 8.24 9.29
C LEU A 376 18.50 8.71 7.90
N MET A 377 18.43 7.77 6.96
CA MET A 377 18.03 8.02 5.57
C MET A 377 16.97 6.99 5.15
N PRO A 378 16.35 7.10 3.95
CA PRO A 378 15.48 6.06 3.44
C PRO A 378 16.27 4.76 3.20
N GLY A 379 15.60 3.61 3.26
CA GLY A 379 16.17 2.34 2.85
C GLY A 379 16.56 2.35 1.36
N LEU A 380 17.64 1.64 1.01
CA LEU A 380 18.13 1.58 -0.37
C LEU A 380 17.25 0.66 -1.23
N ALA A 381 17.33 0.85 -2.54
CA ALA A 381 16.65 0.03 -3.53
C ALA A 381 17.62 -0.66 -4.49
N GLU A 382 17.23 -1.84 -4.96
CA GLU A 382 17.87 -2.58 -6.05
C GLU A 382 16.92 -2.59 -7.25
N MET A 383 17.21 -1.82 -8.29
CA MET A 383 16.36 -1.71 -9.49
C MET A 383 16.64 -2.78 -10.56
N HIS A 384 17.55 -3.70 -10.29
CA HIS A 384 17.78 -4.91 -11.07
C HIS A 384 18.01 -6.11 -10.12
N GLY A 385 16.94 -6.76 -9.67
CA GLY A 385 17.03 -7.94 -8.80
C GLY A 385 16.66 -9.24 -9.51
N HIS A 386 17.50 -10.27 -9.40
CA HIS A 386 17.18 -11.63 -9.81
C HIS A 386 16.63 -12.44 -8.62
N VAL A 387 15.48 -12.02 -8.09
CA VAL A 387 14.83 -12.61 -6.90
C VAL A 387 14.50 -14.09 -7.16
N PRO A 388 15.00 -15.06 -6.35
CA PRO A 388 14.70 -16.47 -6.55
C PRO A 388 13.19 -16.77 -6.46
N PRO A 389 12.67 -17.77 -7.19
CA PRO A 389 11.27 -18.18 -7.08
C PRO A 389 11.02 -18.95 -5.76
N LEU A 390 9.75 -19.04 -5.37
CA LEU A 390 9.30 -19.91 -4.27
C LEU A 390 9.22 -21.39 -4.75
N ALA A 391 10.34 -21.93 -5.22
CA ALA A 391 10.49 -23.26 -5.82
C ALA A 391 11.91 -23.81 -5.61
N ASP A 392 12.08 -25.13 -5.81
CA ASP A 392 13.40 -25.78 -5.83
C ASP A 392 14.23 -25.29 -7.03
N PHE A 393 15.07 -24.29 -6.80
CA PHE A 393 15.76 -23.57 -7.86
C PHE A 393 17.07 -24.24 -8.26
N SER A 394 17.04 -25.08 -9.30
CA SER A 394 18.23 -25.67 -9.97
C SER A 394 19.16 -26.52 -9.09
N GLY A 395 18.76 -26.87 -7.86
CA GLY A 395 19.61 -27.50 -6.85
C GLY A 395 20.44 -26.51 -6.02
N THR A 396 19.90 -25.32 -5.74
CA THR A 396 20.25 -24.54 -4.55
C THR A 396 19.52 -25.09 -3.31
N PRO A 397 20.05 -24.91 -2.10
CA PRO A 397 19.39 -25.33 -0.86
C PRO A 397 18.03 -24.67 -0.65
N ALA A 398 17.09 -25.35 0.01
CA ALA A 398 15.72 -24.86 0.22
C ALA A 398 15.63 -23.48 0.94
N ARG A 399 16.61 -23.16 1.79
CA ARG A 399 16.71 -21.86 2.49
C ARG A 399 17.25 -20.70 1.63
N TYR A 400 17.69 -20.97 0.39
CA TYR A 400 18.41 -19.97 -0.44
C TYR A 400 17.58 -18.72 -0.72
N LEU A 401 16.26 -18.84 -0.90
CA LEU A 401 15.37 -17.69 -1.06
C LEU A 401 15.38 -16.77 0.17
N ASP A 402 15.12 -17.31 1.36
CA ASP A 402 15.08 -16.52 2.60
C ASP A 402 16.46 -15.94 2.95
N ASP A 403 17.54 -16.63 2.61
CA ASP A 403 18.90 -16.13 2.73
C ASP A 403 19.16 -14.95 1.77
N VAL A 404 18.71 -15.01 0.51
CA VAL A 404 18.81 -13.89 -0.44
C VAL A 404 17.99 -12.68 0.00
N LEU A 405 16.74 -12.87 0.46
CA LEU A 405 15.90 -11.80 1.01
C LEU A 405 16.54 -11.16 2.25
N THR A 406 17.19 -11.97 3.09
CA THR A 406 17.95 -11.54 4.27
C THR A 406 19.22 -10.76 3.87
N LEU A 407 19.94 -11.18 2.83
CA LEU A 407 21.14 -10.50 2.34
C LEU A 407 20.84 -9.11 1.77
N TYR A 408 19.72 -8.95 1.06
CA TYR A 408 19.21 -7.63 0.67
C TYR A 408 19.02 -6.71 1.88
N LEU A 409 18.25 -7.15 2.88
CA LEU A 409 18.01 -6.38 4.10
C LEU A 409 19.30 -6.10 4.88
N ALA A 410 20.23 -7.05 4.95
CA ALA A 410 21.51 -6.88 5.63
C ALA A 410 22.45 -5.87 4.93
N GLY A 411 22.31 -5.70 3.62
CA GLY A 411 22.95 -4.65 2.82
C GLY A 411 22.22 -3.30 2.84
N GLY A 412 21.13 -3.15 3.60
CA GLY A 412 20.32 -1.93 3.67
C GLY A 412 19.30 -1.77 2.54
N VAL A 413 19.12 -2.79 1.69
CA VAL A 413 18.15 -2.79 0.60
C VAL A 413 16.77 -3.20 1.11
N THR A 414 15.84 -2.26 1.11
CA THR A 414 14.44 -2.44 1.58
C THR A 414 13.45 -2.59 0.44
N THR A 415 13.83 -2.29 -0.80
CA THR A 415 12.99 -2.40 -2.00
C THR A 415 13.76 -3.07 -3.14
N VAL A 416 13.14 -3.98 -3.88
CA VAL A 416 13.76 -4.66 -5.05
C VAL A 416 12.79 -4.65 -6.23
N ARG A 417 13.24 -4.15 -7.40
CA ARG A 417 12.60 -4.40 -8.70
C ARG A 417 13.13 -5.72 -9.25
N GLY A 418 12.37 -6.80 -9.08
CA GLY A 418 12.68 -8.10 -9.65
C GLY A 418 12.59 -8.06 -11.18
N MET A 419 13.67 -8.38 -11.89
CA MET A 419 13.79 -8.22 -13.34
C MET A 419 13.80 -9.54 -14.12
N LEU A 420 13.37 -10.66 -13.52
CA LEU A 420 13.12 -11.91 -14.23
C LEU A 420 11.98 -12.72 -13.57
N GLY A 421 10.81 -12.71 -14.21
CA GLY A 421 9.57 -13.30 -13.68
C GLY A 421 9.50 -14.83 -13.74
N HIS A 422 8.91 -15.43 -12.69
CA HIS A 422 8.61 -16.86 -12.55
C HIS A 422 7.30 -17.02 -11.76
N ASP A 423 6.38 -17.87 -12.22
CA ASP A 423 4.98 -18.02 -11.72
C ASP A 423 4.76 -17.86 -10.20
N LYS A 424 5.56 -18.52 -9.36
CA LYS A 424 5.42 -18.48 -7.88
C LYS A 424 6.00 -17.23 -7.21
N GLN A 425 6.61 -16.29 -7.92
CA GLN A 425 7.11 -15.05 -7.33
C GLN A 425 6.00 -14.06 -6.96
N LEU A 426 4.82 -14.14 -7.60
CA LEU A 426 3.67 -13.32 -7.20
C LEU A 426 3.19 -13.72 -5.79
N LEU A 427 3.09 -15.02 -5.51
CA LEU A 427 2.84 -15.54 -4.15
C LEU A 427 3.93 -15.14 -3.15
N LEU A 428 5.18 -14.94 -3.60
CA LEU A 428 6.26 -14.41 -2.77
C LEU A 428 6.08 -12.92 -2.45
N LYS A 429 5.61 -12.11 -3.42
CA LYS A 429 5.24 -10.70 -3.20
C LYS A 429 4.12 -10.61 -2.16
N ASP A 430 3.12 -11.47 -2.24
CA ASP A 430 2.00 -11.55 -1.27
C ASP A 430 2.48 -12.01 0.12
N ASP A 431 3.34 -13.03 0.21
CA ASP A 431 3.97 -13.48 1.46
C ASP A 431 4.72 -12.33 2.17
N ILE A 432 5.40 -11.48 1.40
CA ILE A 432 6.20 -10.36 1.89
C ILE A 432 5.33 -9.15 2.26
N ALA A 433 4.32 -8.83 1.44
CA ALA A 433 3.40 -7.72 1.68
C ALA A 433 2.49 -7.98 2.89
N SER A 434 2.00 -9.21 3.06
CA SER A 434 1.20 -9.64 4.22
C SER A 434 2.02 -9.82 5.52
N GLY A 435 3.35 -9.70 5.45
CA GLY A 435 4.24 -9.91 6.59
C GLY A 435 4.42 -11.38 7.01
N LYS A 436 3.88 -12.34 6.24
CA LYS A 436 4.10 -13.79 6.43
C LYS A 436 5.57 -14.19 6.20
N ARG A 437 6.31 -13.44 5.39
CA ARG A 437 7.75 -13.59 5.14
C ARG A 437 8.47 -12.26 5.30
N LEU A 438 9.64 -12.29 5.95
CA LEU A 438 10.52 -11.13 6.05
C LEU A 438 11.31 -10.97 4.73
N GLY A 439 11.31 -9.76 4.17
CA GLY A 439 12.03 -9.46 2.93
C GLY A 439 11.80 -8.01 2.48
N PRO A 440 12.63 -7.49 1.56
CA PRO A 440 12.41 -6.19 0.93
C PRO A 440 11.09 -6.17 0.17
N THR A 441 10.49 -4.99 0.04
CA THR A 441 9.27 -4.77 -0.75
C THR A 441 9.56 -5.07 -2.23
N LEU A 442 8.76 -5.94 -2.86
CA LEU A 442 9.00 -6.42 -4.22
C LEU A 442 8.07 -5.76 -5.24
N TYR A 443 8.66 -5.21 -6.29
CA TYR A 443 7.99 -4.90 -7.57
C TYR A 443 8.56 -5.85 -8.62
N LEU A 444 7.74 -6.56 -9.38
CA LEU A 444 8.17 -7.72 -10.16
C LEU A 444 7.83 -7.58 -11.65
N ALA A 445 8.86 -7.71 -12.48
CA ALA A 445 8.72 -7.87 -13.92
C ALA A 445 8.31 -9.31 -14.26
N GLY A 446 7.36 -9.48 -15.17
CA GLY A 446 6.91 -10.80 -15.60
C GLY A 446 7.95 -11.59 -16.42
N PRO A 447 7.68 -12.89 -16.70
CA PRO A 447 8.55 -13.73 -17.51
C PRO A 447 8.94 -13.09 -18.84
N SER A 448 10.24 -13.14 -19.17
CA SER A 448 10.88 -12.40 -20.27
C SER A 448 10.17 -12.46 -21.63
N PHE A 449 10.23 -11.35 -22.36
CA PHE A 449 9.95 -11.24 -23.79
C PHE A 449 11.28 -11.28 -24.56
N ASN A 450 11.45 -12.27 -25.43
CA ASN A 450 12.62 -12.50 -26.30
C ASN A 450 12.21 -13.40 -27.48
N GLN A 451 13.15 -13.67 -28.41
CA GLN A 451 12.97 -14.52 -29.61
C GLN A 451 12.28 -15.88 -29.38
N HIS A 452 12.44 -16.49 -28.20
CA HIS A 452 11.85 -17.81 -27.89
C HIS A 452 10.46 -17.73 -27.24
N THR A 453 10.08 -16.56 -26.75
CA THR A 453 8.79 -16.32 -26.07
C THR A 453 7.84 -15.43 -26.88
N VAL A 454 8.33 -14.82 -27.96
CA VAL A 454 7.57 -13.97 -28.90
C VAL A 454 7.96 -14.31 -30.34
N THR A 455 7.16 -15.16 -30.99
CA THR A 455 7.32 -15.58 -32.38
C THR A 455 6.28 -14.98 -33.34
N SER A 456 5.34 -14.18 -32.82
CA SER A 456 4.44 -13.34 -33.61
C SER A 456 3.99 -12.12 -32.83
N THR A 457 3.53 -11.08 -33.55
CA THR A 457 2.96 -9.87 -32.95
C THR A 457 1.74 -10.14 -32.07
N GLU A 458 0.81 -11.01 -32.47
CA GLU A 458 -0.35 -11.34 -31.63
C GLU A 458 0.04 -12.12 -30.37
N GLN A 459 1.03 -13.03 -30.44
CA GLN A 459 1.57 -13.66 -29.24
C GLN A 459 2.22 -12.63 -28.30
N ALA A 460 2.85 -11.60 -28.86
CA ALA A 460 3.42 -10.49 -28.11
C ALA A 460 2.31 -9.77 -27.32
N ARG A 461 1.25 -9.31 -28.00
CA ARG A 461 0.09 -8.64 -27.41
C ARG A 461 -0.58 -9.49 -26.34
N GLU A 462 -0.84 -10.76 -26.65
CA GLU A 462 -1.49 -11.68 -25.73
C GLU A 462 -0.66 -11.92 -24.46
N ARG A 463 0.67 -12.01 -24.57
CA ARG A 463 1.55 -12.06 -23.37
C ARG A 463 1.49 -10.78 -22.54
N VAL A 464 1.35 -9.60 -23.14
CA VAL A 464 1.16 -8.34 -22.39
C VAL A 464 -0.15 -8.37 -21.60
N ARG A 465 -1.26 -8.78 -22.24
CA ARG A 465 -2.57 -8.94 -21.57
C ARG A 465 -2.51 -9.95 -20.43
N GLN A 466 -1.90 -11.11 -20.65
CA GLN A 466 -1.73 -12.14 -19.62
C GLN A 466 -0.88 -11.64 -18.44
N HIS A 467 0.23 -10.93 -18.70
CA HIS A 467 1.06 -10.40 -17.61
C HIS A 467 0.34 -9.31 -16.81
N LYS A 468 -0.45 -8.45 -17.47
CA LYS A 468 -1.32 -7.48 -16.79
C LYS A 468 -2.36 -8.17 -15.90
N GLN A 469 -3.05 -9.18 -16.45
CA GLN A 469 -4.08 -9.94 -15.75
C GLN A 469 -3.53 -10.71 -14.54
N GLN A 470 -2.29 -11.20 -14.62
CA GLN A 470 -1.59 -11.89 -13.53
C GLN A 470 -1.13 -10.95 -12.41
N GLY A 471 -1.09 -9.63 -12.62
CA GLY A 471 -0.66 -8.66 -11.60
C GLY A 471 0.85 -8.41 -11.52
N TRP A 472 1.59 -8.67 -12.59
CA TRP A 472 2.99 -8.21 -12.70
C TRP A 472 3.05 -6.67 -12.77
N ASP A 473 4.07 -6.07 -12.15
CA ASP A 473 4.19 -4.60 -12.10
C ASP A 473 4.71 -4.01 -13.42
N LEU A 474 5.50 -4.79 -14.17
CA LEU A 474 6.08 -4.43 -15.46
C LEU A 474 6.42 -5.67 -16.32
N LEU A 475 6.85 -5.43 -17.57
CA LEU A 475 7.33 -6.45 -18.51
C LEU A 475 8.86 -6.41 -18.65
N LYS A 476 9.54 -7.57 -18.59
CA LYS A 476 10.99 -7.66 -18.86
C LYS A 476 11.29 -7.93 -20.33
N ILE A 477 12.07 -7.05 -20.95
CA ILE A 477 12.65 -7.24 -22.28
C ILE A 477 14.06 -7.85 -22.19
N HIS A 478 14.33 -8.83 -23.05
CA HIS A 478 15.66 -9.37 -23.36
C HIS A 478 15.93 -9.28 -24.88
N PRO A 479 17.20 -9.48 -25.33
CA PRO A 479 17.55 -9.42 -26.75
C PRO A 479 16.81 -10.43 -27.66
N GLY A 480 16.89 -10.20 -28.97
CA GLY A 480 16.32 -11.08 -30.00
C GLY A 480 14.87 -10.79 -30.43
N LEU A 481 14.26 -9.70 -29.95
CA LEU A 481 13.00 -9.22 -30.52
C LEU A 481 13.27 -8.38 -31.77
N SER A 482 12.47 -8.59 -32.83
CA SER A 482 12.40 -7.68 -33.97
C SER A 482 11.67 -6.39 -33.60
N LEU A 483 11.88 -5.32 -34.39
CA LEU A 483 11.14 -4.06 -34.24
C LEU A 483 9.61 -4.26 -34.30
N GLU A 484 9.11 -5.15 -35.15
CA GLU A 484 7.67 -5.46 -35.26
C GLU A 484 7.12 -6.09 -33.96
N HIS A 485 7.84 -7.05 -33.38
CA HIS A 485 7.48 -7.67 -32.10
C HIS A 485 7.56 -6.65 -30.94
N TYR A 486 8.56 -5.77 -30.95
CA TYR A 486 8.72 -4.73 -29.93
C TYR A 486 7.61 -3.68 -30.01
N GLN A 487 7.24 -3.23 -31.22
CA GLN A 487 6.09 -2.34 -31.45
C GLN A 487 4.79 -2.96 -30.92
N ALA A 488 4.54 -4.24 -31.21
CA ALA A 488 3.36 -4.94 -30.73
C ALA A 488 3.29 -5.04 -29.19
N ILE A 489 4.44 -5.18 -28.51
CA ILE A 489 4.53 -5.11 -27.04
C ILE A 489 4.22 -3.68 -26.57
N ALA A 490 4.85 -2.66 -27.14
CA ALA A 490 4.71 -1.26 -26.71
C ALA A 490 3.27 -0.74 -26.88
N ASP A 491 2.64 -1.02 -28.04
CA ASP A 491 1.25 -0.68 -28.33
C ASP A 491 0.27 -1.29 -27.31
N GLU A 492 0.49 -2.55 -26.94
CA GLU A 492 -0.38 -3.27 -26.01
C GLU A 492 -0.10 -2.85 -24.57
N ALA A 493 1.16 -2.67 -24.19
CA ALA A 493 1.57 -2.21 -22.86
C ALA A 493 0.96 -0.83 -22.54
N LYS A 494 0.91 0.05 -23.54
CA LYS A 494 0.21 1.34 -23.49
C LYS A 494 -1.32 1.21 -23.32
N GLN A 495 -1.96 0.25 -23.99
CA GLN A 495 -3.40 -0.02 -23.84
C GLN A 495 -3.74 -0.63 -22.47
N GLN A 496 -2.90 -1.54 -21.98
CA GLN A 496 -3.09 -2.25 -20.70
C GLN A 496 -2.60 -1.43 -19.49
N GLY A 497 -1.93 -0.29 -19.71
CA GLY A 497 -1.35 0.54 -18.65
C GLY A 497 -0.34 -0.25 -17.81
N ILE A 498 0.68 -0.81 -18.44
CA ILE A 498 1.79 -1.52 -17.80
C ILE A 498 3.11 -1.09 -18.41
N ASP A 499 4.13 -0.86 -17.58
CA ASP A 499 5.46 -0.49 -18.05
C ASP A 499 6.21 -1.68 -18.64
N PHE A 500 7.18 -1.42 -19.51
CA PHE A 500 8.16 -2.41 -19.97
C PHE A 500 9.58 -1.85 -19.88
N ALA A 501 10.55 -2.70 -19.58
CA ALA A 501 11.95 -2.30 -19.37
C ALA A 501 12.91 -3.48 -19.60
N GLY A 502 14.18 -3.20 -19.86
CA GLY A 502 15.17 -4.27 -19.99
C GLY A 502 16.41 -3.91 -20.80
N HIS A 503 16.91 -4.93 -21.50
CA HIS A 503 17.94 -4.77 -22.54
C HIS A 503 17.31 -4.13 -23.80
N VAL A 504 18.15 -3.52 -24.63
CA VAL A 504 17.78 -3.12 -25.99
C VAL A 504 18.06 -4.28 -26.95
N PRO A 505 17.07 -4.81 -27.69
CA PRO A 505 17.31 -5.75 -28.78
C PRO A 505 17.99 -5.06 -29.97
N GLU A 506 18.93 -5.76 -30.61
CA GLU A 506 19.73 -5.23 -31.73
C GLU A 506 18.86 -4.77 -32.91
N ASP A 507 17.93 -5.62 -33.38
CA ASP A 507 16.96 -5.34 -34.44
C ASP A 507 15.97 -4.19 -34.14
N VAL A 508 15.91 -3.72 -32.89
CA VAL A 508 15.08 -2.58 -32.47
C VAL A 508 15.90 -1.30 -32.46
N GLY A 509 17.11 -1.35 -31.90
CA GLY A 509 17.94 -0.18 -31.67
C GLY A 509 17.44 0.71 -30.52
N ILE A 510 18.36 1.38 -29.84
CA ILE A 510 18.03 2.14 -28.62
C ILE A 510 17.12 3.34 -28.90
N GLU A 511 17.23 3.98 -30.06
CA GLU A 511 16.38 5.11 -30.43
C GLU A 511 14.90 4.70 -30.51
N GLN A 512 14.60 3.54 -31.10
CA GLN A 512 13.23 3.02 -31.12
C GLN A 512 12.78 2.52 -29.74
N ALA A 513 13.66 1.87 -28.97
CA ALA A 513 13.36 1.48 -27.59
C ALA A 513 12.95 2.68 -26.72
N ILE A 514 13.59 3.83 -26.91
CA ILE A 514 13.22 5.10 -26.27
C ILE A 514 11.91 5.65 -26.83
N LEU A 515 11.79 5.81 -28.15
CA LEU A 515 10.61 6.42 -28.80
C LEU A 515 9.31 5.62 -28.61
N LEU A 516 9.41 4.31 -28.41
CA LEU A 516 8.29 3.42 -28.13
C LEU A 516 7.93 3.34 -26.64
N GLY A 517 8.74 3.95 -25.75
CA GLY A 517 8.38 4.17 -24.34
C GLY A 517 8.94 3.18 -23.33
N SER A 518 10.13 2.59 -23.55
CA SER A 518 10.77 1.73 -22.54
C SER A 518 11.05 2.49 -21.24
N ARG A 519 10.47 2.05 -20.13
CA ARG A 519 10.47 2.76 -18.84
C ARG A 519 11.85 2.81 -18.17
N THR A 520 12.68 1.78 -18.36
CA THR A 520 14.15 1.90 -18.19
C THR A 520 14.91 1.26 -19.35
N ILE A 521 16.09 1.81 -19.62
CA ILE A 521 17.17 1.11 -20.33
C ILE A 521 18.16 0.63 -19.27
N ASP A 522 18.34 -0.67 -19.17
CA ASP A 522 19.28 -1.27 -18.22
C ASP A 522 20.69 -1.39 -18.88
N HIS A 523 21.73 -1.69 -18.10
CA HIS A 523 23.04 -2.23 -18.53
C HIS A 523 23.98 -1.35 -19.41
N LEU A 524 23.50 -0.23 -19.95
CA LEU A 524 24.21 0.66 -20.90
C LEU A 524 24.62 0.00 -22.25
N ASP A 525 24.27 -1.27 -22.49
CA ASP A 525 24.69 -2.03 -23.67
C ASP A 525 24.11 -1.47 -24.98
N GLY A 526 22.82 -1.10 -24.98
CA GLY A 526 22.16 -0.43 -26.11
C GLY A 526 22.79 0.92 -26.49
N TYR A 527 23.31 1.68 -25.51
CA TYR A 527 24.05 2.92 -25.77
C TYR A 527 25.42 2.63 -26.38
N MET A 528 26.13 1.63 -25.84
CA MET A 528 27.43 1.20 -26.34
C MET A 528 27.35 0.71 -27.80
N ALA A 529 26.31 -0.06 -28.14
CA ALA A 529 26.06 -0.54 -29.49
C ALA A 529 25.80 0.62 -30.48
N ALA A 530 24.80 1.46 -30.20
CA ALA A 530 24.38 2.52 -31.12
C ALA A 530 25.45 3.59 -31.37
N LEU A 531 26.37 3.79 -30.43
CA LEU A 531 27.44 4.79 -30.54
C LEU A 531 28.77 4.22 -31.06
N GLY A 532 28.86 2.91 -31.33
CA GLY A 532 30.11 2.23 -31.68
C GLY A 532 31.12 2.18 -30.52
N GLY A 533 30.64 2.28 -29.27
CA GLY A 533 31.45 2.32 -28.06
C GLY A 533 32.17 1.01 -27.72
N PHE A 534 31.94 -0.05 -28.48
CA PHE A 534 32.73 -1.28 -28.42
C PHE A 534 34.04 -1.19 -29.23
N ASP A 535 34.07 -0.37 -30.29
CA ASP A 535 35.18 -0.30 -31.26
C ASP A 535 36.03 0.98 -31.13
N LYS A 536 35.45 2.08 -30.64
CA LYS A 536 36.11 3.39 -30.49
C LYS A 536 35.90 4.00 -29.10
N GLU A 537 36.73 4.99 -28.75
CA GLU A 537 36.46 5.91 -27.65
C GLU A 537 35.20 6.76 -27.93
N LEU A 538 34.31 6.88 -26.94
CA LEU A 538 33.14 7.75 -27.02
C LEU A 538 33.47 9.18 -26.58
N THR A 539 33.23 10.16 -27.46
CA THR A 539 33.34 11.58 -27.13
C THR A 539 32.00 12.14 -26.65
N ALA A 540 32.02 13.32 -26.02
CA ALA A 540 30.79 14.04 -25.68
C ALA A 540 29.92 14.37 -26.91
N ALA A 541 30.52 14.54 -28.09
CA ALA A 541 29.80 14.82 -29.33
C ALA A 541 29.07 13.57 -29.86
N ASP A 542 29.64 12.37 -29.69
CA ASP A 542 28.96 11.11 -30.03
C ASP A 542 27.73 10.90 -29.13
N MET A 543 27.89 11.10 -27.82
CA MET A 543 26.86 10.76 -26.84
C MET A 543 25.69 11.77 -26.79
N ALA A 544 25.93 13.05 -27.10
CA ALA A 544 24.96 14.13 -26.86
C ALA A 544 23.57 13.94 -27.50
N PRO A 545 23.41 13.50 -28.76
CA PRO A 545 22.07 13.34 -29.37
C PRO A 545 21.24 12.28 -28.64
N LEU A 546 21.85 11.14 -28.31
CA LEU A 546 21.17 10.02 -27.66
C LEU A 546 20.85 10.33 -26.18
N ILE A 547 21.73 11.04 -25.47
CA ILE A 547 21.45 11.52 -24.10
C ILE A 547 20.26 12.51 -24.11
N ALA A 548 20.19 13.41 -25.09
CA ALA A 548 19.06 14.33 -25.25
C ALA A 548 17.76 13.60 -25.57
N LEU A 549 17.80 12.54 -26.39
CA LEU A 549 16.66 11.66 -26.66
C LEU A 549 16.19 10.93 -25.40
N THR A 550 17.10 10.35 -24.61
CA THR A 550 16.80 9.72 -23.31
C THR A 550 16.13 10.70 -22.34
N LYS A 551 16.70 11.90 -22.15
CA LYS A 551 16.14 12.92 -21.24
C LYS A 551 14.75 13.40 -21.69
N SER A 552 14.60 13.74 -22.97
CA SER A 552 13.34 14.30 -23.49
C SER A 552 12.16 13.33 -23.44
N ASN A 553 12.42 12.02 -23.44
CA ASN A 553 11.39 10.98 -23.28
C ASN A 553 11.25 10.48 -21.83
N ASN A 554 11.93 11.11 -20.86
CA ASN A 554 11.91 10.77 -19.43
C ASN A 554 12.35 9.32 -19.11
N ILE A 555 13.25 8.77 -19.92
CA ILE A 555 13.73 7.40 -19.83
C ILE A 555 14.75 7.29 -18.69
N ALA A 556 14.50 6.42 -17.73
CA ALA A 556 15.45 6.17 -16.63
C ALA A 556 16.47 5.07 -17.00
N VAL A 557 17.62 5.06 -16.33
CA VAL A 557 18.75 4.19 -16.66
C VAL A 557 19.27 3.42 -15.44
N VAL A 558 19.45 2.11 -15.57
CA VAL A 558 19.98 1.22 -14.50
C VAL A 558 21.35 0.67 -14.91
N PRO A 559 22.48 1.25 -14.46
CA PRO A 559 23.76 1.06 -15.14
C PRO A 559 24.46 -0.28 -14.85
N THR A 560 24.36 -0.85 -13.64
CA THR A 560 24.93 -2.17 -13.27
C THR A 560 26.44 -2.33 -13.53
N GLN A 561 27.22 -1.25 -13.34
CA GLN A 561 28.63 -1.14 -13.74
C GLN A 561 29.53 -2.25 -13.17
N ALA A 562 29.34 -2.60 -11.89
CA ALA A 562 30.16 -3.58 -11.20
C ALA A 562 29.99 -5.01 -11.73
N LEU A 563 28.79 -5.36 -12.21
CA LEU A 563 28.58 -6.61 -12.93
C LEU A 563 29.20 -6.52 -14.33
N TRP A 564 28.99 -5.41 -15.04
CA TRP A 564 29.44 -5.30 -16.43
C TRP A 564 30.97 -5.31 -16.59
N GLU A 565 31.74 -4.70 -15.68
CA GLU A 565 33.20 -4.91 -15.67
C GLU A 565 33.60 -6.38 -15.50
N THR A 566 32.79 -7.16 -14.78
CA THR A 566 33.03 -8.60 -14.55
C THR A 566 32.62 -9.45 -15.76
N ILE A 567 31.55 -9.07 -16.49
CA ILE A 567 31.12 -9.73 -17.73
C ILE A 567 32.11 -9.45 -18.88
N ILE A 568 32.52 -8.19 -19.08
CA ILE A 568 33.34 -7.81 -20.24
C ILE A 568 34.80 -8.26 -20.13
N GLY A 569 35.28 -8.57 -18.91
CA GLY A 569 36.65 -8.98 -18.62
C GLY A 569 37.56 -7.90 -18.03
N ALA A 570 37.00 -6.79 -17.51
CA ALA A 570 37.76 -5.66 -16.97
C ALA A 570 38.10 -5.78 -15.45
N SER A 571 37.34 -6.58 -14.70
CA SER A 571 37.58 -6.84 -13.27
C SER A 571 38.84 -7.66 -12.99
N ASP A 572 39.58 -7.36 -11.91
CA ASP A 572 40.66 -8.23 -11.43
C ASP A 572 40.12 -9.57 -10.91
N ALA A 573 40.35 -10.63 -11.69
CA ALA A 573 40.02 -12.03 -11.37
C ALA A 573 40.51 -12.50 -9.99
N THR A 574 41.62 -11.94 -9.51
CA THR A 574 42.22 -12.24 -8.19
C THR A 574 41.44 -11.54 -7.08
N GLN A 575 40.99 -10.30 -7.31
CA GLN A 575 40.16 -9.54 -6.37
C GLN A 575 38.76 -10.13 -6.25
N LEU A 576 38.13 -10.52 -7.37
CA LEU A 576 36.80 -11.15 -7.40
C LEU A 576 36.72 -12.35 -6.44
N GLN A 577 37.75 -13.21 -6.44
CA GLN A 577 37.81 -14.40 -5.59
C GLN A 577 38.06 -14.10 -4.10
N ARG A 578 38.34 -12.86 -3.72
CA ARG A 578 38.64 -12.42 -2.35
C ARG A 578 37.52 -11.59 -1.70
N TYR A 579 36.35 -11.50 -2.33
CA TYR A 579 35.21 -10.80 -1.75
C TYR A 579 34.65 -11.53 -0.51
N ASP A 580 34.72 -10.86 0.65
CA ASP A 580 34.32 -11.40 1.96
C ASP A 580 32.88 -11.96 1.98
N GLU A 581 31.97 -11.35 1.23
CA GLU A 581 30.57 -11.78 1.14
C GLU A 581 30.33 -13.05 0.32
N LEU A 582 31.34 -13.61 -0.37
CA LEU A 582 31.21 -14.92 -1.01
C LEU A 582 30.83 -16.02 -0.02
N LYS A 583 31.22 -15.89 1.27
CA LYS A 583 30.83 -16.81 2.36
C LYS A 583 29.33 -16.89 2.63
N TYR A 584 28.50 -16.06 1.98
CA TYR A 584 27.04 -16.12 2.07
C TYR A 584 26.37 -16.79 0.85
N MET A 585 27.12 -17.08 -0.22
CA MET A 585 26.60 -17.71 -1.44
C MET A 585 26.79 -19.24 -1.42
N PRO A 586 25.89 -20.05 -2.04
CA PRO A 586 26.07 -21.49 -2.12
C PRO A 586 27.33 -21.86 -2.87
N ALA A 587 28.06 -22.89 -2.43
CA ALA A 587 29.33 -23.33 -3.02
C ALA A 587 29.23 -23.56 -4.54
N ARG A 588 28.13 -24.15 -5.01
CA ARG A 588 27.85 -24.39 -6.43
C ARG A 588 27.66 -23.12 -7.27
N VAL A 589 27.16 -22.03 -6.67
CA VAL A 589 27.02 -20.73 -7.32
C VAL A 589 28.41 -20.09 -7.47
N ILE A 590 29.21 -20.10 -6.40
CA ILE A 590 30.61 -19.62 -6.41
C ILE A 590 31.44 -20.37 -7.45
N ALA A 591 31.33 -21.71 -7.51
CA ALA A 591 32.01 -22.54 -8.50
C ALA A 591 31.57 -22.25 -9.94
N GLY A 592 30.32 -21.79 -10.15
CA GLY A 592 29.85 -21.28 -11.43
C GLY A 592 30.56 -19.98 -11.83
N TRP A 593 30.63 -19.03 -10.90
CA TRP A 593 31.30 -17.74 -11.11
C TRP A 593 32.82 -17.88 -11.29
N GLN A 594 33.46 -18.76 -10.52
CA GLN A 594 34.88 -19.11 -10.68
C GLN A 594 35.16 -19.74 -12.05
N ARG A 595 34.31 -20.66 -12.52
CA ARG A 595 34.46 -21.25 -13.87
C ARG A 595 34.38 -20.18 -14.95
N TYR A 596 33.44 -19.24 -14.83
CA TYR A 596 33.33 -18.12 -15.78
C TYR A 596 34.61 -17.27 -15.82
N VAL A 597 35.18 -16.91 -14.66
CA VAL A 597 36.41 -16.10 -14.62
C VAL A 597 37.66 -16.88 -15.06
N GLN A 598 37.68 -18.21 -14.90
CA GLN A 598 38.77 -19.07 -15.38
C GLN A 598 38.67 -19.41 -16.88
N GLN A 599 37.45 -19.43 -17.43
CA GLN A 599 37.13 -19.79 -18.81
C GLN A 599 36.04 -18.83 -19.34
N PRO A 600 36.37 -17.55 -19.54
CA PRO A 600 35.40 -16.54 -19.95
C PRO A 600 34.85 -16.80 -21.36
N GLY A 601 33.58 -16.47 -21.56
CA GLY A 601 32.89 -16.68 -22.83
C GLY A 601 31.44 -16.18 -22.80
N GLY A 602 30.77 -16.30 -23.95
CA GLY A 602 29.48 -15.65 -24.20
C GLY A 602 29.65 -14.30 -24.91
N ALA A 603 28.57 -13.81 -25.52
CA ALA A 603 28.61 -12.72 -26.51
C ALA A 603 29.12 -11.36 -25.99
N TYR A 604 29.12 -11.15 -24.66
CA TYR A 604 29.52 -9.88 -24.04
C TYR A 604 30.96 -9.87 -23.50
N TYR A 605 31.69 -10.99 -23.54
CA TYR A 605 33.09 -10.99 -23.11
C TYR A 605 33.98 -10.38 -24.21
N SER A 606 34.81 -9.41 -23.83
CA SER A 606 35.46 -8.48 -24.77
C SER A 606 37.00 -8.51 -24.75
N GLY A 607 37.60 -9.27 -23.82
CA GLY A 607 39.04 -9.54 -23.75
C GLY A 607 39.88 -8.27 -23.79
N ASP A 608 40.75 -8.14 -24.79
CA ASP A 608 41.68 -7.02 -24.96
C ASP A 608 40.98 -5.64 -25.05
N THR A 609 39.70 -5.60 -25.42
CA THR A 609 38.90 -4.36 -25.50
C THR A 609 38.15 -4.02 -24.20
N ALA A 610 38.20 -4.87 -23.18
CA ALA A 610 37.46 -4.69 -21.92
C ALA A 610 37.76 -3.37 -21.20
N ALA A 611 39.01 -2.91 -21.25
CA ALA A 611 39.41 -1.63 -20.67
C ALA A 611 38.76 -0.43 -21.39
N LEU A 612 38.64 -0.47 -22.72
CA LEU A 612 37.93 0.54 -23.50
C LEU A 612 36.43 0.51 -23.18
N HIS A 613 35.84 -0.69 -23.12
CA HIS A 613 34.42 -0.87 -22.84
C HIS A 613 34.03 -0.36 -21.45
N ALA A 614 34.87 -0.62 -20.44
CA ALA A 614 34.70 -0.09 -19.09
C ALA A 614 34.80 1.45 -19.07
N GLN A 615 35.82 2.03 -19.71
CA GLN A 615 35.99 3.49 -19.78
C GLN A 615 34.82 4.18 -20.49
N ASN A 616 34.32 3.61 -21.60
CA ASN A 616 33.18 4.14 -22.32
C ASN A 616 31.88 4.04 -21.51
N ARG A 617 31.67 2.96 -20.75
CA ARG A 617 30.56 2.86 -19.78
C ARG A 617 30.64 3.90 -18.66
N GLN A 618 31.84 4.23 -18.19
CA GLN A 618 32.07 5.32 -17.21
C GLN A 618 31.77 6.70 -17.83
N ARG A 619 32.25 6.96 -19.06
CA ARG A 619 31.95 8.18 -19.84
C ARG A 619 30.44 8.35 -20.07
N LEU A 620 29.72 7.27 -20.40
CA LEU A 620 28.27 7.27 -20.60
C LEU A 620 27.51 7.59 -19.30
N LEU A 621 27.78 6.87 -18.20
CA LEU A 621 27.12 7.14 -16.92
C LEU A 621 27.38 8.58 -16.45
N ARG A 622 28.60 9.09 -16.63
CA ARG A 622 28.95 10.48 -16.35
C ARG A 622 28.10 11.44 -17.18
N ALA A 623 28.06 11.27 -18.49
CA ALA A 623 27.36 12.18 -19.40
C ALA A 623 25.83 12.13 -19.25
N LEU A 624 25.26 10.98 -18.88
CA LEU A 624 23.85 10.84 -18.52
C LEU A 624 23.53 11.60 -17.22
N ASN A 625 24.36 11.46 -16.18
CA ASN A 625 24.19 12.18 -14.91
C ASN A 625 24.39 13.70 -15.06
N ASP A 626 25.45 14.14 -15.75
CA ASP A 626 25.73 15.55 -16.06
C ASP A 626 24.58 16.22 -16.83
N ALA A 627 23.72 15.43 -17.49
CA ALA A 627 22.56 15.88 -18.23
C ALA A 627 21.22 15.70 -17.48
N ASP A 628 21.22 15.45 -16.16
CA ASP A 628 20.03 15.14 -15.35
C ASP A 628 19.14 13.99 -15.89
N VAL A 629 19.71 12.97 -16.53
CA VAL A 629 18.94 11.74 -16.81
C VAL A 629 18.74 10.98 -15.50
N THR A 630 17.53 10.46 -15.28
CA THR A 630 17.18 9.69 -14.08
C THR A 630 17.97 8.38 -14.01
N ILE A 631 19.10 8.40 -13.29
CA ILE A 631 19.84 7.20 -12.91
C ILE A 631 19.13 6.52 -11.74
N LEU A 632 18.97 5.20 -11.84
CA LEU A 632 18.37 4.35 -10.80
C LEU A 632 19.37 3.26 -10.40
N MET A 633 19.55 3.08 -9.10
CA MET A 633 20.58 2.20 -8.54
C MET A 633 20.24 0.73 -8.76
N GLY A 634 21.19 -0.05 -9.28
CA GLY A 634 21.04 -1.50 -9.33
C GLY A 634 22.29 -2.26 -9.72
N THR A 635 22.33 -3.56 -9.38
CA THR A 635 23.52 -4.42 -9.46
C THR A 635 23.30 -5.78 -10.11
N ASP A 636 22.07 -6.07 -10.55
CA ASP A 636 21.67 -7.34 -11.17
C ASP A 636 21.96 -8.57 -10.29
N ALA A 637 21.72 -8.46 -8.97
CA ALA A 637 22.06 -9.51 -8.02
C ALA A 637 20.94 -10.57 -7.86
N PRO A 638 21.23 -11.88 -7.70
CA PRO A 638 22.53 -12.52 -7.78
C PRO A 638 22.98 -12.84 -9.21
N GLN A 639 24.13 -12.29 -9.60
CA GLN A 639 24.87 -12.60 -10.84
C GLN A 639 26.36 -12.74 -10.52
N LEU A 640 27.21 -12.95 -11.54
CA LEU A 640 28.67 -13.08 -11.43
C LEU A 640 29.29 -12.11 -10.40
N TYR A 641 29.67 -12.64 -9.23
CA TYR A 641 30.24 -11.90 -8.09
C TYR A 641 29.37 -10.76 -7.51
N SER A 642 28.12 -10.63 -7.95
CA SER A 642 27.13 -9.68 -7.44
C SER A 642 26.29 -10.36 -6.36
N VAL A 643 26.71 -10.27 -5.09
CA VAL A 643 26.02 -10.86 -3.93
C VAL A 643 24.84 -9.98 -3.51
N PRO A 644 23.60 -10.48 -3.35
CA PRO A 644 22.40 -9.66 -3.05
C PRO A 644 22.59 -8.65 -1.91
N GLY A 645 22.22 -7.39 -2.15
CA GLY A 645 22.40 -6.25 -1.23
C GLY A 645 23.86 -5.80 -1.01
N LEU A 646 24.78 -6.75 -0.86
CA LEU A 646 26.21 -6.50 -0.61
C LEU A 646 26.97 -6.12 -1.89
N SER A 647 26.41 -6.44 -3.05
CA SER A 647 26.83 -6.04 -4.40
C SER A 647 27.09 -4.54 -4.52
N LEU A 648 26.21 -3.72 -3.92
CA LEU A 648 26.27 -2.25 -3.87
C LEU A 648 27.62 -1.70 -3.38
N ARG A 649 28.37 -2.45 -2.57
CA ARG A 649 29.75 -2.11 -2.14
C ARG A 649 30.71 -1.88 -3.32
N ARG A 650 30.42 -2.44 -4.51
CA ARG A 650 31.15 -2.20 -5.76
C ARG A 650 30.50 -1.12 -6.62
N GLU A 651 29.17 -1.14 -6.75
CA GLU A 651 28.44 -0.22 -7.64
C GLU A 651 28.59 1.24 -7.18
N LEU A 652 28.48 1.51 -5.88
CA LEU A 652 28.58 2.86 -5.32
C LEU A 652 29.94 3.53 -5.65
N PRO A 653 31.11 2.87 -5.47
CA PRO A 653 32.39 3.37 -6.01
C PRO A 653 32.43 3.59 -7.53
N LYS A 654 31.72 2.80 -8.34
CA LYS A 654 31.69 2.98 -9.81
C LYS A 654 30.84 4.17 -10.22
N MET A 655 29.74 4.44 -9.54
CA MET A 655 28.95 5.65 -9.72
C MET A 655 29.73 6.90 -9.31
N ALA A 656 30.48 6.83 -8.20
CA ALA A 656 31.37 7.91 -7.76
C ALA A 656 32.58 8.10 -8.72
N ALA A 657 33.11 7.03 -9.31
CA ALA A 657 34.18 7.11 -10.32
C ALA A 657 33.73 7.75 -11.63
N ALA A 658 32.44 7.60 -12.01
CA ALA A 658 31.82 8.37 -13.07
C ALA A 658 31.63 9.87 -12.72
N GLY A 659 31.91 10.28 -11.48
CA GLY A 659 31.79 11.67 -11.03
C GLY A 659 30.39 12.06 -10.55
N MET A 660 29.48 11.10 -10.34
CA MET A 660 28.22 11.37 -9.63
C MET A 660 28.51 11.82 -8.20
N SER A 661 27.77 12.82 -7.68
CA SER A 661 27.95 13.23 -6.29
C SER A 661 27.39 12.17 -5.33
N ASN A 662 27.91 12.11 -4.10
CA ASN A 662 27.35 11.22 -3.07
C ASN A 662 25.83 11.44 -2.90
N TYR A 663 25.35 12.69 -3.03
CA TYR A 663 23.91 12.99 -2.95
C TYR A 663 23.11 12.36 -4.09
N ASP A 664 23.58 12.46 -5.34
CA ASP A 664 22.87 11.92 -6.50
C ASP A 664 22.89 10.39 -6.52
N ILE A 665 23.99 9.79 -6.03
CA ILE A 665 24.10 8.36 -5.79
C ILE A 665 23.05 7.92 -4.75
N LEU A 666 22.92 8.61 -3.61
CA LEU A 666 21.87 8.29 -2.63
C LEU A 666 20.47 8.46 -3.23
N ARG A 667 20.22 9.52 -4.02
CA ARG A 667 18.93 9.74 -4.70
C ARG A 667 18.55 8.60 -5.64
N SER A 668 19.51 8.11 -6.44
CA SER A 668 19.26 6.99 -7.38
C SER A 668 18.85 5.69 -6.70
N GLY A 669 19.18 5.50 -5.42
CA GLY A 669 18.79 4.35 -4.61
C GLY A 669 17.64 4.63 -3.64
N THR A 670 17.06 5.82 -3.64
CA THR A 670 16.02 6.22 -2.68
C THR A 670 14.88 7.00 -3.35
N VAL A 671 14.94 8.33 -3.38
CA VAL A 671 13.83 9.19 -3.82
C VAL A 671 13.46 8.98 -5.29
N LEU A 672 14.43 8.77 -6.17
CA LEU A 672 14.16 8.54 -7.60
C LEU A 672 13.45 7.20 -7.84
N VAL A 673 13.62 6.22 -6.95
CA VAL A 673 12.90 4.94 -7.00
C VAL A 673 11.49 5.09 -6.41
N GLY A 674 11.32 5.91 -5.37
CA GLY A 674 10.01 6.31 -4.88
C GLY A 674 9.19 7.07 -5.92
N GLU A 675 9.82 7.98 -6.66
CA GLU A 675 9.23 8.72 -7.78
C GLU A 675 8.90 7.79 -8.97
N TYR A 676 9.76 6.82 -9.29
CA TYR A 676 9.51 5.81 -10.32
C TYR A 676 8.24 4.98 -10.06
N PHE A 677 7.99 4.61 -8.79
CA PHE A 677 6.86 3.80 -8.34
C PHE A 677 5.75 4.62 -7.62
N ALA A 678 5.67 5.92 -7.88
CA ALA A 678 4.74 6.83 -7.17
C ALA A 678 3.24 6.52 -7.42
N ASP A 679 2.91 5.70 -8.42
CA ASP A 679 1.57 5.17 -8.67
C ASP A 679 1.24 3.89 -7.86
N LYS A 680 2.24 3.30 -7.20
CA LYS A 680 2.10 2.10 -6.36
C LYS A 680 2.13 2.42 -4.87
N ASP A 681 3.11 3.22 -4.43
CA ASP A 681 3.28 3.59 -3.03
C ASP A 681 4.20 4.82 -2.84
N HIS A 682 4.09 5.49 -1.69
CA HIS A 682 4.95 6.61 -1.31
C HIS A 682 6.10 6.16 -0.41
N PHE A 683 7.32 6.11 -0.95
CA PHE A 683 8.54 5.77 -0.20
C PHE A 683 9.76 6.50 -0.79
N GLY A 684 10.94 6.31 -0.18
CA GLY A 684 12.19 6.92 -0.66
C GLY A 684 12.49 8.32 -0.10
N GLN A 685 11.67 8.86 0.82
CA GLN A 685 11.96 10.06 1.61
C GLN A 685 11.75 9.81 3.12
N VAL A 686 12.51 10.49 3.99
CA VAL A 686 12.27 10.46 5.45
C VAL A 686 11.29 11.57 5.83
N LYS A 687 10.00 11.32 5.61
CA LYS A 687 8.92 12.33 5.67
C LYS A 687 7.59 11.69 6.08
N ALA A 688 6.73 12.45 6.75
CA ALA A 688 5.42 11.94 7.16
C ALA A 688 4.58 11.48 5.96
N GLY A 689 3.87 10.36 6.12
CA GLY A 689 3.09 9.69 5.07
C GLY A 689 3.87 8.68 4.23
N GLN A 690 5.21 8.71 4.27
CA GLN A 690 6.06 7.74 3.55
C GLN A 690 6.07 6.38 4.26
N ARG A 691 6.29 5.31 3.49
CA ARG A 691 6.63 3.99 4.02
C ARG A 691 7.90 4.06 4.87
N ALA A 692 7.87 3.43 6.03
CA ALA A 692 8.98 3.32 6.98
C ALA A 692 9.97 2.24 6.55
N ASP A 693 10.54 2.46 5.36
CA ASP A 693 11.75 1.81 4.87
C ASP A 693 12.92 2.76 5.17
N LEU A 694 13.73 2.44 6.19
CA LEU A 694 14.73 3.35 6.75
C LEU A 694 16.07 2.66 7.01
N LEU A 695 17.15 3.42 6.86
CA LEU A 695 18.52 2.97 7.05
C LEU A 695 19.23 3.87 8.07
N LEU A 696 19.73 3.29 9.17
CA LEU A 696 20.48 3.99 10.20
C LEU A 696 21.98 3.65 10.06
N VAL A 697 22.83 4.68 9.96
CA VAL A 697 24.29 4.53 9.75
C VAL A 697 25.10 5.40 10.73
N GLU A 698 26.31 4.94 11.06
CA GLU A 698 27.17 5.55 12.10
C GLU A 698 27.90 6.84 11.67
N GLY A 699 27.70 7.30 10.42
CA GLY A 699 28.36 8.50 9.89
C GLY A 699 27.61 9.08 8.68
N ASN A 700 28.04 10.25 8.19
CA ASN A 700 27.34 10.95 7.12
C ASN A 700 27.58 10.30 5.75
N PRO A 701 26.57 9.73 5.08
CA PRO A 701 26.76 9.12 3.77
C PRO A 701 27.01 10.16 2.66
N LEU A 702 26.73 11.45 2.90
CA LEU A 702 27.12 12.53 1.97
C LEU A 702 28.63 12.80 2.00
N ASP A 703 29.32 12.51 3.12
CA ASP A 703 30.77 12.69 3.24
C ASP A 703 31.52 11.40 2.83
N ASN A 704 30.97 10.23 3.16
CA ASN A 704 31.54 8.93 2.82
C ASN A 704 30.47 7.83 2.66
N LEU A 705 30.28 7.32 1.44
CA LEU A 705 29.33 6.23 1.14
C LEU A 705 29.67 4.89 1.82
N SER A 706 30.90 4.66 2.31
CA SER A 706 31.26 3.39 2.95
C SER A 706 30.52 3.12 4.26
N VAL A 707 29.89 4.13 4.87
CA VAL A 707 29.03 3.97 6.06
C VAL A 707 27.78 3.13 5.77
N LEU A 708 27.36 3.05 4.50
CA LEU A 708 26.24 2.22 4.04
C LEU A 708 26.56 0.72 4.11
N TYR A 709 27.84 0.33 4.12
CA TYR A 709 28.24 -1.06 3.94
C TYR A 709 27.97 -1.95 5.17
N GLN A 710 27.79 -1.34 6.35
CA GLN A 710 27.46 -2.00 7.62
C GLN A 710 26.54 -1.07 8.44
N PRO A 711 25.23 -1.02 8.15
CA PRO A 711 24.31 -0.12 8.85
C PRO A 711 24.08 -0.53 10.31
N ALA A 712 23.90 0.45 11.20
CA ALA A 712 23.55 0.25 12.61
C ALA A 712 22.17 -0.43 12.78
N GLY A 713 21.32 -0.33 11.77
CA GLY A 713 20.16 -1.18 11.58
C GLY A 713 19.31 -0.74 10.39
N VAL A 714 18.33 -1.56 10.06
CA VAL A 714 17.48 -1.43 8.88
C VAL A 714 16.03 -1.59 9.30
N MET A 715 15.17 -0.67 8.88
CA MET A 715 13.72 -0.81 9.00
C MET A 715 13.14 -1.12 7.63
N VAL A 716 12.27 -2.12 7.57
CA VAL A 716 11.50 -2.45 6.35
C VAL A 716 10.03 -2.56 6.71
N ARG A 717 9.17 -1.76 6.06
CA ARG A 717 7.72 -1.67 6.34
C ARG A 717 7.44 -1.51 7.85
N GLY A 718 8.22 -0.66 8.52
CA GLY A 718 8.13 -0.41 9.97
C GLY A 718 8.79 -1.46 10.88
N GLN A 719 9.20 -2.62 10.36
CA GLN A 719 9.86 -3.67 11.15
C GLN A 719 11.36 -3.37 11.31
N TRP A 720 11.81 -3.11 12.54
CA TRP A 720 13.21 -2.80 12.84
C TRP A 720 14.09 -4.05 13.00
N LEU A 721 15.21 -4.06 12.28
CA LEU A 721 16.28 -5.06 12.34
C LEU A 721 17.56 -4.37 12.80
N SER A 722 17.93 -4.58 14.07
CA SER A 722 19.19 -4.04 14.61
C SER A 722 20.42 -4.68 13.96
N ARG A 723 21.58 -4.01 14.01
CA ARG A 723 22.89 -4.59 13.63
C ARG A 723 23.09 -6.01 14.17
N ALA A 724 22.84 -6.23 15.46
CA ALA A 724 22.95 -7.54 16.10
C ALA A 724 21.97 -8.59 15.53
N THR A 725 20.74 -8.18 15.18
CA THR A 725 19.75 -9.04 14.51
C THR A 725 20.22 -9.45 13.11
N LEU A 726 20.79 -8.49 12.36
CA LEU A 726 21.34 -8.73 11.03
C LEU A 726 22.60 -9.59 11.08
N ASP A 727 23.47 -9.41 12.08
CA ASP A 727 24.70 -10.19 12.25
C ASP A 727 24.45 -11.63 12.68
N SER A 728 23.46 -11.90 13.54
CA SER A 728 23.00 -13.26 13.82
C SER A 728 22.60 -13.97 12.52
N LYS A 729 21.75 -13.30 11.72
CA LYS A 729 21.28 -13.83 10.44
C LYS A 729 22.40 -14.05 9.43
N LEU A 730 23.35 -13.13 9.31
CA LEU A 730 24.52 -13.31 8.47
C LEU A 730 25.40 -14.48 8.96
N ALA A 731 25.57 -14.66 10.26
CA ALA A 731 26.31 -15.79 10.83
C ALA A 731 25.59 -17.13 10.59
N GLU A 732 24.26 -17.18 10.72
CA GLU A 732 23.43 -18.35 10.36
C GLU A 732 23.59 -18.74 8.88
N ILE A 733 23.58 -17.76 7.97
CA ILE A 733 23.79 -17.99 6.53
C ILE A 733 25.20 -18.52 6.28
N ALA A 734 26.23 -17.89 6.83
CA ALA A 734 27.62 -18.31 6.64
C ALA A 734 27.90 -19.71 7.24
N ALA A 735 27.31 -20.04 8.38
CA ALA A 735 27.39 -21.38 8.97
C ALA A 735 26.73 -22.43 8.06
N ALA A 736 25.58 -22.12 7.44
CA ALA A 736 24.96 -23.00 6.45
C ALA A 736 25.85 -23.20 5.21
N ARG A 737 26.43 -22.12 4.65
CA ARG A 737 27.39 -22.22 3.52
C ARG A 737 28.63 -23.05 3.88
N LEU A 738 29.12 -22.97 5.12
CA LEU A 738 30.27 -23.78 5.58
C LEU A 738 29.90 -25.26 5.69
N ALA A 739 28.71 -25.60 6.18
CA ALA A 739 28.23 -26.98 6.24
C ALA A 739 28.02 -27.60 4.84
N GLU A 740 27.58 -26.81 3.87
CA GLU A 740 27.44 -27.21 2.45
C GLU A 740 28.78 -27.55 1.76
N ASN A 741 29.91 -27.13 2.32
CA ASN A 741 31.25 -27.48 1.83
C ASN A 741 31.84 -28.74 2.50
N GLN A 742 31.09 -29.39 3.40
CA GLN A 742 31.50 -30.58 4.16
C GLN A 742 30.72 -31.85 3.79
N GLN A 743 29.93 -31.79 2.70
CA GLN A 743 29.08 -32.86 2.17
C GLN A 743 29.45 -33.15 0.70
#